data_AF-A0A839VQ40-F1
#
_entry.id   AF-A0A839VQ40-F1
#
_cell.length_a   1.000
_cell.length_b   1.000
_cell.length_c   1.000
_cell.angle_alpha   90.00
_cell.angle_beta   90.00
_cell.angle_gamma   90.00
#
_symmetry.space_group_name_H-M   'P 1'
#
loop_
_entity.id
_entity.type
_entity.pdbx_description
1 polymer ?
#
loop_
_entity_poly.entity_id
_entity_poly.type
_entity_poly.pdbx_seq_one_letter_code
_entity_poly.pdbx_strand_id
1 'polypeptide(L)'
;MYPFIDEQLHAELAADLFLLPAQLPVEANLLQLGLDSLRMMAWQNRLRARGYPLSLRALYRAPSVAGWSRLCHQAAALAFGSRQEPLPGFTVTDAEPSLPDDFSVLFAPLTLSPDIRQSAQHIVRHGALDALAHAIATLALWLGRPVRVIEVTAQHGCKNARGQTLLQQLTPRQLYYIGLISPSDLRVLTAQQADVICLHHEDWRQDSGDVRQLLALAAPGAMVHLLQCSPQQDSWLDYLQQQGLECQSAEHCGTQWRIIARVRPDLRIAAQDPLPPLSVLSRLSVQLQPQSRSPSQFPSPPYQPPIITPPLVLRPDPVSRHRPFALTDLQQAYLAGREPGFPLSGVGAHFFIEFDVDALDVGRFEAAWNRLIARHDMLRCVVRHGRQQVLVLEDLPRFALQHHQLDHLDGVAAVALRDRLAYQVRDPRRWPLFDLQAGVDGSGHSRLYLCLDHLMLDSLSIQILLAELEQLYLYPESELPALTLRFRDYQKQLGQRRPSQGSLAYWQARLSTLPAAPQLPLRCDPAQVARPHFVRLSATLPAARWGQLQQRAGDAGLTPSAVLLAAFSAVLSGWSRRPELTLSLSLCDRPQVDSQLNHLLGNFTSPLLLAWQPDGAWLSSACQLQRRLQQDLLHRDVSALWVMRQLARQHPDHGSMPVVFTCALGVPQQDFLSPRSCFRPQWGISQAPQIWLDHQVYESQGDLCFNWDAVQALFAPDVLCAMFDQYVALLERLAQDADAWQLSLQELIVPPSLPDHALALPPSALAAPEVALLDVAAQQHSQYTLRRYGRTGHLGRGGRGRRHVRSCPGGNSLTRGGENA
;
A
#
# COMPACT_ATOMS: atom_id res chain seq x y z
N MET A 1 1.47 -15.84 -30.93
CA MET A 1 0.39 -15.50 -29.97
C MET A 1 0.66 -16.39 -28.76
N TYR A 2 1.07 -15.87 -27.59
CA TYR A 2 1.70 -16.64 -26.50
C TYR A 2 0.66 -17.29 -25.57
N PRO A 3 0.13 -18.50 -25.86
CA PRO A 3 -1.02 -19.06 -25.14
C PRO A 3 -0.65 -19.45 -23.70
N PHE A 4 0.65 -19.73 -23.49
CA PHE A 4 1.23 -20.09 -22.20
C PHE A 4 1.23 -18.94 -21.19
N ILE A 5 1.38 -17.68 -21.64
CA ILE A 5 1.29 -16.51 -20.76
C ILE A 5 -0.14 -16.37 -20.23
N ASP A 6 -1.13 -16.64 -21.08
CA ASP A 6 -2.55 -16.43 -20.77
C ASP A 6 -3.07 -17.47 -19.79
N GLU A 7 -2.81 -18.76 -20.05
CA GLU A 7 -3.22 -19.85 -19.14
C GLU A 7 -2.54 -19.77 -17.77
N GLN A 8 -1.23 -19.46 -17.75
CA GLN A 8 -0.50 -19.35 -16.49
C GLN A 8 -0.94 -18.13 -15.68
N LEU A 9 -1.08 -16.97 -16.31
CA LEU A 9 -1.54 -15.74 -15.64
C LEU A 9 -2.96 -15.93 -15.09
N HIS A 10 -3.86 -16.54 -15.89
CA HIS A 10 -5.23 -16.84 -15.48
C HIS A 10 -5.29 -17.78 -14.28
N ALA A 11 -4.54 -18.89 -14.32
CA ALA A 11 -4.52 -19.85 -13.23
C ALA A 11 -3.96 -19.26 -11.92
N GLU A 12 -2.87 -18.49 -12.01
CA GLU A 12 -2.27 -17.84 -10.85
C GLU A 12 -3.17 -16.71 -10.28
N LEU A 13 -3.85 -15.94 -11.13
CA LEU A 13 -4.80 -14.90 -10.68
C LEU A 13 -6.06 -15.51 -10.05
N ALA A 14 -6.58 -16.60 -10.62
CA ALA A 14 -7.70 -17.33 -10.04
C ALA A 14 -7.32 -17.86 -8.64
N ALA A 15 -6.14 -18.47 -8.51
CA ALA A 15 -5.63 -18.91 -7.22
C ALA A 15 -5.50 -17.74 -6.22
N ASP A 16 -4.98 -16.60 -6.66
CA ASP A 16 -4.82 -15.39 -5.83
C ASP A 16 -6.16 -14.73 -5.47
N LEU A 17 -7.23 -14.99 -6.22
CA LEU A 17 -8.60 -14.53 -5.93
C LEU A 17 -9.46 -15.58 -5.20
N PHE A 18 -8.86 -16.72 -4.85
CA PHE A 18 -9.57 -17.85 -4.22
C PHE A 18 -10.65 -18.47 -5.10
N LEU A 19 -10.43 -18.46 -6.42
CA LEU A 19 -11.30 -19.03 -7.43
C LEU A 19 -10.59 -20.20 -8.13
N LEU A 20 -11.35 -21.19 -8.57
CA LEU A 20 -10.87 -22.10 -9.61
C LEU A 20 -10.70 -21.31 -10.93
N PRO A 21 -9.77 -21.68 -11.82
CA PRO A 21 -9.63 -20.98 -13.12
C PRO A 21 -10.95 -20.91 -13.89
N ALA A 22 -11.77 -21.97 -13.85
CA ALA A 22 -13.10 -22.00 -14.47
C ALA A 22 -14.11 -21.01 -13.86
N GLN A 23 -13.88 -20.54 -12.63
CA GLN A 23 -14.74 -19.59 -11.91
C GLN A 23 -14.30 -18.13 -12.09
N LEU A 24 -13.18 -17.87 -12.76
CA LEU A 24 -12.69 -16.52 -13.05
C LEU A 24 -12.92 -16.18 -14.53
N PRO A 25 -13.99 -15.42 -14.89
CA PRO A 25 -14.16 -14.96 -16.26
C PRO A 25 -12.99 -14.05 -16.67
N VAL A 26 -12.46 -14.22 -17.89
CA VAL A 26 -11.26 -13.51 -18.34
C VAL A 26 -11.41 -11.99 -18.41
N GLU A 27 -12.64 -11.50 -18.59
CA GLU A 27 -12.96 -10.06 -18.60
C GLU A 27 -13.53 -9.54 -17.27
N ALA A 28 -13.62 -10.38 -16.23
CA ALA A 28 -14.10 -9.94 -14.93
C ALA A 28 -13.14 -8.92 -14.30
N ASN A 29 -13.70 -7.92 -13.61
CA ASN A 29 -12.91 -6.92 -12.90
C ASN A 29 -12.29 -7.56 -11.64
N LEU A 30 -10.98 -7.78 -11.68
CA LEU A 30 -10.21 -8.42 -10.62
C LEU A 30 -10.33 -7.67 -9.28
N LEU A 31 -10.46 -6.35 -9.29
CA LEU A 31 -10.62 -5.55 -8.07
C LEU A 31 -11.95 -5.86 -7.38
N GLN A 32 -13.03 -5.99 -8.16
CA GLN A 32 -14.35 -6.36 -7.65
C GLN A 32 -14.40 -7.81 -7.16
N LEU A 33 -13.55 -8.68 -7.72
CA LEU A 33 -13.42 -10.07 -7.30
C LEU A 33 -12.52 -10.25 -6.07
N GLY A 34 -12.01 -9.17 -5.47
CA GLY A 34 -11.19 -9.23 -4.26
C GLY A 34 -9.68 -9.23 -4.51
N LEU A 35 -9.22 -8.59 -5.59
CA LEU A 35 -7.81 -8.31 -5.76
C LEU A 35 -7.47 -7.02 -5.00
N ASP A 36 -7.00 -7.18 -3.76
CA ASP A 36 -6.65 -6.07 -2.89
C ASP A 36 -5.40 -5.29 -3.35
N SER A 37 -5.16 -4.14 -2.72
CA SER A 37 -4.05 -3.24 -3.06
C SER A 37 -2.67 -3.88 -2.82
N LEU A 38 -2.53 -4.77 -1.83
CA LEU A 38 -1.28 -5.45 -1.53
C LEU A 38 -0.97 -6.50 -2.60
N ARG A 39 -1.99 -7.27 -3.01
CA ARG A 39 -1.90 -8.26 -4.08
C ARG A 39 -1.62 -7.59 -5.43
N MET A 40 -2.26 -6.46 -5.71
CA MET A 40 -1.96 -5.64 -6.89
C MET A 40 -0.47 -5.25 -6.96
N MET A 41 0.09 -4.73 -5.87
CA MET A 41 1.52 -4.38 -5.81
C MET A 41 2.43 -5.61 -5.91
N ALA A 42 2.05 -6.72 -5.26
CA ALA A 42 2.79 -7.98 -5.35
C ALA A 42 2.81 -8.52 -6.78
N TRP A 43 1.68 -8.45 -7.50
CA TRP A 43 1.55 -8.83 -8.90
C TRP A 43 2.38 -7.94 -9.81
N GLN A 44 2.36 -6.62 -9.60
CA GLN A 44 3.23 -5.72 -10.33
C GLN A 44 4.70 -6.11 -10.19
N ASN A 45 5.15 -6.38 -8.97
CA ASN A 45 6.53 -6.81 -8.71
C ASN A 45 6.84 -8.17 -9.35
N ARG A 46 5.89 -9.12 -9.31
CA ARG A 46 6.03 -10.45 -9.94
C ARG A 46 6.15 -10.35 -11.46
N LEU A 47 5.30 -9.55 -12.10
CA LEU A 47 5.32 -9.35 -13.56
C LEU A 47 6.60 -8.63 -14.00
N ARG A 48 7.08 -7.65 -13.22
CA ARG A 48 8.38 -7.00 -13.45
C ARG A 48 9.55 -7.97 -13.33
N ALA A 49 9.54 -8.85 -12.33
CA ALA A 49 10.55 -9.88 -12.16
C ALA A 49 10.56 -10.90 -13.33
N ARG A 50 9.42 -11.08 -14.01
CA ARG A 50 9.28 -11.90 -15.22
C ARG A 50 9.66 -11.16 -16.52
N GLY A 51 10.16 -9.92 -16.42
CA GLY A 51 10.58 -9.12 -17.57
C GLY A 51 9.48 -8.28 -18.21
N TYR A 52 8.29 -8.17 -17.61
CA TYR A 52 7.23 -7.28 -18.07
C TYR A 52 7.27 -5.97 -17.28
N PRO A 53 7.76 -4.84 -17.84
CA PRO A 53 7.92 -3.58 -17.13
C PRO A 53 6.59 -2.82 -16.92
N LEU A 54 5.58 -3.50 -16.39
CA LEU A 54 4.25 -2.95 -16.22
C LEU A 54 4.21 -1.94 -15.06
N SER A 55 3.46 -0.87 -15.25
CA SER A 55 3.15 0.11 -14.20
C SER A 55 1.88 -0.28 -13.46
N LEU A 56 1.77 0.10 -12.20
CA LEU A 56 0.56 -0.11 -11.42
C LEU A 56 -0.66 0.57 -12.07
N ARG A 57 -0.44 1.77 -12.63
CA ARG A 57 -1.43 2.50 -13.45
C ARG A 57 -1.96 1.67 -14.61
N ALA A 58 -1.09 0.96 -15.32
CA ALA A 58 -1.51 0.09 -16.43
C ALA A 58 -2.40 -1.05 -15.93
N LEU A 59 -2.00 -1.71 -14.83
CA LEU A 59 -2.78 -2.80 -14.22
C LEU A 59 -4.16 -2.33 -13.75
N TYR A 60 -4.27 -1.14 -13.16
CA TYR A 60 -5.56 -0.55 -12.75
C TYR A 60 -6.46 -0.14 -13.91
N ARG A 61 -5.90 0.30 -15.04
CA ARG A 61 -6.69 0.70 -16.23
C ARG A 61 -7.31 -0.47 -16.96
N ALA A 62 -6.75 -1.66 -16.81
CA ALA A 62 -7.26 -2.87 -17.43
C ALA A 62 -7.33 -4.01 -16.40
N PRO A 63 -8.14 -3.89 -15.33
CA PRO A 63 -8.10 -4.80 -14.18
C PRO A 63 -8.84 -6.11 -14.49
N SER A 64 -8.52 -6.77 -15.59
CA SER A 64 -9.05 -8.09 -15.98
C SER A 64 -7.90 -9.00 -16.39
N VAL A 65 -8.12 -10.32 -16.37
CA VAL A 65 -7.10 -11.28 -16.84
C VAL A 65 -6.74 -10.99 -18.29
N ALA A 66 -7.74 -10.75 -19.14
CA ALA A 66 -7.54 -10.37 -20.54
C ALA A 66 -6.82 -9.01 -20.67
N GLY A 67 -7.14 -8.04 -19.81
CA GLY A 67 -6.45 -6.76 -19.74
C GLY A 67 -4.97 -6.89 -19.43
N TRP A 68 -4.62 -7.65 -18.40
CA TRP A 68 -3.23 -7.87 -17.98
C TRP A 68 -2.47 -8.75 -18.95
N SER A 69 -3.12 -9.77 -19.51
CA SER A 69 -2.60 -10.57 -20.62
C SER A 69 -2.21 -9.66 -21.80
N ARG A 70 -3.11 -8.77 -22.26
CA ARG A 70 -2.82 -7.81 -23.34
C ARG A 70 -1.62 -6.92 -23.00
N LEU A 71 -1.52 -6.43 -21.76
CA LEU A 71 -0.38 -5.63 -21.31
C LEU A 71 0.94 -6.43 -21.33
N CYS A 72 0.93 -7.68 -20.87
CA CYS A 72 2.08 -8.58 -20.94
C CYS A 72 2.48 -8.90 -22.39
N HIS A 73 1.51 -9.17 -23.27
CA HIS A 73 1.77 -9.37 -24.70
C HIS A 73 2.32 -8.11 -25.38
N GLN A 74 1.82 -6.92 -25.05
CA GLN A 74 2.35 -5.65 -25.57
C GLN A 74 3.78 -5.42 -25.08
N ALA A 75 4.06 -5.68 -23.81
CA ALA A 75 5.40 -5.60 -23.25
C ALA A 75 6.35 -6.63 -23.90
N ALA A 76 5.89 -7.85 -24.18
CA ALA A 76 6.64 -8.86 -24.89
C ALA A 76 6.86 -8.48 -26.37
N ALA A 77 5.83 -7.99 -27.06
CA ALA A 77 5.91 -7.56 -28.44
C ALA A 77 6.86 -6.37 -28.62
N LEU A 78 6.93 -5.45 -27.66
CA LEU A 78 7.94 -4.39 -27.65
C LEU A 78 9.37 -4.92 -27.42
N ALA A 79 9.51 -6.03 -26.69
CA ALA A 79 10.78 -6.71 -26.49
C ALA A 79 11.21 -7.59 -27.70
N PHE A 80 10.26 -8.10 -28.49
CA PHE A 80 10.51 -8.98 -29.66
C PHE A 80 10.37 -8.26 -31.02
N GLY A 81 9.75 -7.08 -31.07
CA GLY A 81 9.34 -6.36 -32.28
C GLY A 81 10.42 -5.48 -32.93
N SER A 82 11.64 -5.44 -32.41
CA SER A 82 12.77 -4.73 -33.05
C SER A 82 13.50 -5.58 -34.11
N ARG A 83 12.82 -6.58 -34.70
CA ARG A 83 13.24 -7.27 -35.93
C ARG A 83 12.03 -7.45 -36.86
N GLN A 84 11.65 -6.38 -37.56
CA GLN A 84 11.12 -6.45 -38.93
C GLN A 84 10.72 -5.05 -39.41
N GLU A 85 11.46 -4.52 -40.38
CA GLU A 85 10.87 -3.68 -41.44
C GLU A 85 11.53 -3.99 -42.79
N PRO A 86 10.81 -3.77 -43.91
CA PRO A 86 11.00 -4.48 -45.18
C PRO A 86 11.96 -3.77 -46.14
N LEU A 87 12.73 -4.54 -46.91
CA LEU A 87 13.47 -4.04 -48.08
C LEU A 87 12.62 -4.21 -49.34
N PRO A 88 12.49 -3.21 -50.22
CA PRO A 88 11.77 -3.36 -51.48
C PRO A 88 12.67 -3.95 -52.57
N GLY A 89 12.15 -5.02 -53.20
CA GLY A 89 12.31 -5.31 -54.63
C GLY A 89 13.53 -6.12 -55.06
N PHE A 90 13.35 -7.44 -55.24
CA PHE A 90 13.83 -8.20 -56.41
C PHE A 90 13.02 -9.49 -56.59
N THR A 91 12.70 -9.81 -57.85
CA THR A 91 11.78 -10.87 -58.31
C THR A 91 12.42 -12.26 -58.41
N VAL A 92 11.55 -13.26 -58.30
CA VAL A 92 11.75 -14.73 -58.22
C VAL A 92 12.23 -15.37 -59.53
N THR A 93 13.07 -16.43 -59.44
CA THR A 93 12.95 -17.67 -60.26
C THR A 93 13.75 -18.85 -59.68
N ASP A 94 13.02 -19.93 -59.38
CA ASP A 94 13.25 -21.39 -59.46
C ASP A 94 14.65 -22.04 -59.28
N ALA A 95 14.78 -22.90 -58.24
CA ALA A 95 15.18 -24.32 -58.32
C ALA A 95 15.33 -24.97 -56.91
N GLU A 96 14.62 -26.08 -56.67
CA GLU A 96 14.78 -27.04 -55.55
C GLU A 96 16.12 -27.84 -55.65
N PRO A 97 16.48 -28.79 -54.74
CA PRO A 97 16.48 -28.84 -53.26
C PRO A 97 17.83 -29.41 -52.69
N SER A 98 17.90 -29.67 -51.37
CA SER A 98 18.88 -30.52 -50.62
C SER A 98 20.20 -29.83 -50.15
N LEU A 99 20.79 -30.02 -48.95
CA LEU A 99 20.77 -31.07 -47.89
C LEU A 99 21.49 -30.48 -46.60
N PRO A 100 21.74 -31.22 -45.48
CA PRO A 100 21.14 -31.04 -44.14
C PRO A 100 22.09 -30.56 -43.00
N ASP A 101 21.49 -30.38 -41.81
CA ASP A 101 21.99 -30.55 -40.44
C ASP A 101 23.47 -30.28 -40.11
N ASP A 102 23.70 -29.14 -39.45
CA ASP A 102 24.40 -28.99 -38.15
C ASP A 102 25.06 -27.62 -38.09
N PHE A 103 24.55 -26.71 -37.25
CA PHE A 103 25.35 -25.68 -36.55
C PHE A 103 24.47 -24.93 -35.53
N SER A 104 24.43 -25.46 -34.31
CA SER A 104 23.96 -24.74 -33.12
C SER A 104 25.01 -23.70 -32.70
N VAL A 105 24.62 -22.41 -32.63
CA VAL A 105 25.45 -21.34 -32.02
C VAL A 105 24.72 -20.76 -30.81
N LEU A 106 25.32 -20.99 -29.64
CA LEU A 106 24.98 -20.42 -28.34
C LEU A 106 25.21 -18.90 -28.32
N PHE A 107 24.20 -18.11 -27.97
CA PHE A 107 24.41 -16.71 -27.56
C PHE A 107 24.76 -16.66 -26.07
N ALA A 108 26.01 -16.30 -25.78
CA ALA A 108 26.44 -15.93 -24.43
C ALA A 108 25.95 -14.50 -24.09
N PRO A 109 25.53 -14.24 -22.85
CA PRO A 109 25.12 -12.89 -22.42
C PRO A 109 26.35 -11.97 -22.28
N LEU A 110 26.23 -10.75 -22.82
CA LEU A 110 27.23 -9.68 -22.72
C LEU A 110 27.64 -9.43 -21.26
N THR A 111 28.86 -9.83 -20.90
CA THR A 111 29.48 -9.54 -19.61
C THR A 111 30.07 -8.12 -19.62
N LEU A 112 29.30 -7.14 -19.14
CA LEU A 112 29.84 -5.82 -18.81
C LEU A 112 30.79 -5.94 -17.61
N SER A 113 31.97 -5.32 -17.70
CA SER A 113 32.96 -5.33 -16.63
C SER A 113 32.42 -4.65 -15.35
N PRO A 114 32.91 -5.03 -14.17
CA PRO A 114 32.41 -4.53 -12.89
C PRO A 114 32.48 -3.01 -12.77
N ASP A 115 33.53 -2.40 -13.33
CA ASP A 115 33.75 -0.95 -13.29
C ASP A 115 32.70 -0.19 -14.13
N ILE A 116 32.29 -0.74 -15.28
CA ILE A 116 31.24 -0.15 -16.14
C ILE A 116 29.87 -0.26 -15.48
N ARG A 117 29.63 -1.33 -14.71
CA ARG A 117 28.37 -1.54 -13.98
C ARG A 117 28.20 -0.53 -12.84
N GLN A 118 29.32 -0.06 -12.26
CA GLN A 118 29.33 0.95 -11.20
C GLN A 118 29.13 2.36 -11.75
N SER A 119 29.72 2.70 -12.90
CA SER A 119 29.45 3.96 -13.62
C SER A 119 28.01 4.02 -14.15
N ALA A 120 27.49 2.94 -14.74
CA ALA A 120 26.11 2.85 -15.21
C ALA A 120 25.06 3.04 -14.09
N GLN A 121 25.38 2.70 -12.84
CA GLN A 121 24.52 2.96 -11.68
C GLN A 121 24.46 4.44 -11.29
N HIS A 122 25.47 5.24 -11.65
CA HIS A 122 25.46 6.68 -11.39
C HIS A 122 24.59 7.46 -12.39
N ILE A 123 24.49 6.96 -13.63
CA ILE A 123 23.63 7.48 -14.71
C ILE A 123 22.13 7.36 -14.36
N VAL A 124 21.77 6.40 -13.50
CA VAL A 124 20.39 6.17 -12.99
C VAL A 124 19.81 7.40 -12.29
N ARG A 125 20.64 8.32 -11.77
CA ARG A 125 20.17 9.50 -11.03
C ARG A 125 19.67 10.65 -11.92
N HIS A 126 19.97 10.67 -13.23
CA HIS A 126 19.62 11.80 -14.12
C HIS A 126 18.82 11.42 -15.38
N GLY A 127 18.21 10.23 -15.44
CA GLY A 127 17.24 9.90 -16.51
C GLY A 127 17.82 9.69 -17.92
N ALA A 128 19.15 9.62 -18.07
CA ALA A 128 19.82 9.49 -19.38
C ALA A 128 20.09 8.03 -19.82
N LEU A 129 19.62 7.03 -19.07
CA LEU A 129 20.00 5.61 -19.27
C LEU A 129 19.40 5.00 -20.54
N ASP A 130 18.16 5.36 -20.89
CA ASP A 130 17.52 4.87 -22.12
C ASP A 130 18.21 5.45 -23.36
N ALA A 131 18.63 6.72 -23.33
CA ALA A 131 19.37 7.35 -24.42
C ALA A 131 20.80 6.80 -24.54
N LEU A 132 21.47 6.53 -23.42
CA LEU A 132 22.81 5.96 -23.37
C LEU A 132 22.83 4.50 -23.83
N ALA A 133 21.96 3.65 -23.29
CA ALA A 133 21.86 2.25 -23.67
C ALA A 133 21.47 2.10 -25.14
N HIS A 134 20.56 2.95 -25.63
CA HIS A 134 20.21 3.02 -27.04
C HIS A 134 21.40 3.48 -27.90
N ALA A 135 22.11 4.55 -27.53
CA ALA A 135 23.28 5.02 -28.28
C ALA A 135 24.40 3.97 -28.35
N ILE A 136 24.70 3.29 -27.24
CA ILE A 136 25.71 2.21 -27.17
C ILE A 136 25.26 1.01 -28.01
N ALA A 137 23.99 0.60 -27.92
CA ALA A 137 23.45 -0.50 -28.70
C ALA A 137 23.47 -0.19 -30.20
N THR A 138 23.04 1.02 -30.60
CA THR A 138 23.05 1.49 -31.98
C THR A 138 24.47 1.56 -32.54
N LEU A 139 25.44 2.08 -31.79
CA LEU A 139 26.84 2.13 -32.20
C LEU A 139 27.49 0.75 -32.29
N ALA A 140 27.18 -0.15 -31.35
CA ALA A 140 27.68 -1.53 -31.37
C ALA A 140 27.11 -2.33 -32.55
N LEU A 141 25.83 -2.13 -32.86
CA LEU A 141 25.15 -2.72 -34.02
C LEU A 141 25.73 -2.19 -35.33
N TRP A 142 25.97 -0.88 -35.43
CA TRP A 142 26.43 -0.25 -36.66
C TRP A 142 27.91 -0.53 -36.98
N LEU A 143 28.75 -0.64 -35.95
CA LEU A 143 30.18 -0.90 -36.11
C LEU A 143 30.55 -2.40 -36.15
N GLY A 144 29.59 -3.29 -35.87
CA GLY A 144 29.78 -4.74 -35.90
C GLY A 144 30.83 -5.27 -34.91
N ARG A 145 31.19 -4.51 -33.88
CA ARG A 145 32.23 -4.85 -32.89
C ARG A 145 31.85 -4.36 -31.49
N PRO A 146 32.30 -5.05 -30.42
CA PRO A 146 31.96 -4.69 -29.04
C PRO A 146 32.53 -3.31 -28.67
N VAL A 147 31.66 -2.46 -28.12
CA VAL A 147 31.99 -1.09 -27.69
C VAL A 147 32.41 -1.13 -26.22
N ARG A 148 33.62 -0.66 -25.89
CA ARG A 148 33.99 -0.36 -24.50
C ARG A 148 33.54 1.05 -24.17
N VAL A 149 32.95 1.24 -23.00
CA VAL A 149 32.37 2.50 -22.54
C VAL A 149 33.15 2.94 -21.31
N ILE A 150 33.82 4.08 -21.37
CA ILE A 150 34.50 4.69 -20.21
C ILE A 150 33.84 6.04 -19.99
N GLU A 151 32.99 6.16 -18.95
CA GLU A 151 32.36 7.41 -18.59
C GLU A 151 33.35 8.30 -17.81
N VAL A 152 33.63 9.50 -18.33
CA VAL A 152 34.34 10.56 -17.59
C VAL A 152 33.31 11.61 -17.18
N THR A 153 32.72 11.47 -15.99
CA THR A 153 31.79 12.45 -15.41
C THR A 153 32.52 13.49 -14.55
N ALA A 154 32.06 14.75 -14.60
CA ALA A 154 32.65 15.87 -13.85
C ALA A 154 32.70 15.67 -12.31
N GLN A 155 31.96 14.72 -11.72
CA GLN A 155 32.07 14.39 -10.28
C GLN A 155 33.41 13.73 -9.92
N HIS A 156 34.13 13.16 -10.88
CA HIS A 156 35.55 12.81 -10.78
C HIS A 156 36.34 13.82 -11.62
N GLY A 157 36.45 15.05 -11.12
CA GLY A 157 36.96 16.17 -11.91
C GLY A 157 38.20 15.80 -12.73
N CYS A 158 38.21 16.15 -14.02
CA CYS A 158 39.40 16.19 -14.87
C CYS A 158 40.55 17.04 -14.26
N LYS A 159 40.29 17.71 -13.12
CA LYS A 159 41.21 18.48 -12.30
C LYS A 159 41.89 17.67 -11.18
N ASN A 160 41.47 16.44 -10.87
CA ASN A 160 42.08 15.60 -9.84
C ASN A 160 42.99 14.53 -10.46
N ALA A 161 44.03 14.11 -9.72
CA ALA A 161 45.08 13.21 -10.23
C ALA A 161 44.53 11.89 -10.78
N ARG A 162 43.42 11.39 -10.21
CA ARG A 162 42.79 10.12 -10.60
C ARG A 162 42.11 10.20 -11.98
N GLY A 163 41.47 11.33 -12.30
CA GLY A 163 40.89 11.57 -13.64
C GLY A 163 41.96 11.72 -14.72
N GLN A 164 43.06 12.41 -14.42
CA GLN A 164 44.19 12.55 -15.35
C GLN A 164 44.90 11.21 -15.63
N THR A 165 45.07 10.35 -14.62
CA THR A 165 45.63 9.01 -14.80
C THR A 165 44.74 8.12 -15.68
N LEU A 166 43.41 8.22 -15.54
CA LEU A 166 42.48 7.45 -16.37
C LEU A 166 42.54 7.87 -17.85
N LEU A 167 42.67 9.17 -18.10
CA LEU A 167 42.81 9.73 -19.45
C LEU A 167 44.16 9.38 -20.10
N GLN A 168 45.24 9.26 -19.32
CA GLN A 168 46.55 8.81 -19.82
C GLN A 168 46.62 7.31 -20.15
N GLN A 169 45.64 6.52 -19.70
CA GLN A 169 45.57 5.07 -19.95
C GLN A 169 44.71 4.72 -21.18
N LEU A 170 44.16 5.71 -21.88
CA LEU A 170 43.39 5.49 -23.10
C LEU A 170 44.31 5.01 -24.23
N THR A 171 43.88 3.97 -24.95
CA THR A 171 44.64 3.37 -26.05
C THR A 171 44.07 3.77 -27.42
N PRO A 172 44.89 3.91 -28.47
CA PRO A 172 44.39 4.26 -29.80
C PRO A 172 43.46 3.16 -30.34
N ARG A 173 42.50 3.54 -31.20
CA ARG A 173 41.55 2.63 -31.89
C ARG A 173 40.45 1.98 -31.04
N GLN A 174 40.06 2.61 -29.93
CA GLN A 174 38.91 2.20 -29.13
C GLN A 174 37.80 3.27 -29.18
N LEU A 175 36.55 2.85 -28.95
CA LEU A 175 35.41 3.76 -28.81
C LEU A 175 35.37 4.36 -27.40
N TYR A 176 35.05 5.65 -27.30
CA TYR A 176 34.93 6.34 -26.02
C TYR A 176 33.59 7.11 -25.92
N TYR A 177 32.94 7.03 -24.77
CA TYR A 177 31.75 7.82 -24.45
C TYR A 177 32.15 8.88 -23.41
N ILE A 178 32.05 10.17 -23.71
CA ILE A 178 32.47 11.22 -22.78
C ILE A 178 31.24 12.06 -22.42
N GLY A 179 30.66 11.82 -21.25
CA GLY A 179 29.54 12.62 -20.75
C GLY A 179 30.03 13.94 -20.15
N LEU A 180 29.84 15.07 -20.83
CA LEU A 180 30.22 16.40 -20.34
C LEU A 180 28.99 17.15 -19.85
N ILE A 181 29.02 17.59 -18.58
CA ILE A 181 27.90 18.32 -17.95
C ILE A 181 27.98 19.83 -18.28
N SER A 182 29.13 20.36 -18.71
CA SER A 182 29.29 21.78 -19.09
C SER A 182 30.43 22.01 -20.12
N PRO A 183 30.31 22.97 -21.05
CA PRO A 183 31.36 23.33 -22.00
C PRO A 183 32.66 23.81 -21.35
N SER A 184 32.59 24.38 -20.14
CA SER A 184 33.77 24.85 -19.40
C SER A 184 34.74 23.72 -19.01
N ASP A 185 34.28 22.47 -19.02
CA ASP A 185 35.07 21.29 -18.66
C ASP A 185 35.85 20.71 -19.86
N LEU A 186 35.64 21.21 -21.09
CA LEU A 186 36.39 20.79 -22.28
C LEU A 186 37.89 21.15 -22.22
N ARG A 187 38.28 22.13 -21.40
CA ARG A 187 39.63 22.73 -21.42
C ARG A 187 40.79 21.81 -21.01
N VAL A 188 40.51 20.57 -20.59
CA VAL A 188 41.53 19.65 -19.99
C VAL A 188 41.77 18.39 -20.83
N LEU A 189 41.07 18.21 -21.95
CA LEU A 189 41.27 17.04 -22.80
C LEU A 189 42.30 17.35 -23.89
N THR A 190 43.54 16.92 -23.73
CA THR A 190 44.45 16.72 -24.87
C THR A 190 44.38 15.25 -25.26
N ALA A 191 43.32 14.87 -25.98
CA ALA A 191 43.15 13.49 -26.43
C ALA A 191 43.32 13.45 -27.96
N GLN A 192 44.57 13.44 -28.42
CA GLN A 192 44.82 12.96 -29.78
C GLN A 192 44.50 11.45 -29.79
N GLN A 193 43.60 11.01 -30.70
CA GLN A 193 43.37 9.61 -31.11
C GLN A 193 42.12 8.86 -30.57
N ALA A 194 40.95 9.52 -30.46
CA ALA A 194 39.65 8.82 -30.31
C ALA A 194 38.94 8.63 -31.67
N ASP A 195 38.48 7.40 -31.96
CA ASP A 195 37.77 7.07 -33.23
C ASP A 195 36.27 7.42 -33.19
N VAL A 196 35.66 7.48 -32.00
CA VAL A 196 34.25 7.85 -31.80
C VAL A 196 34.11 8.55 -30.47
N ILE A 197 33.38 9.66 -30.45
CA ILE A 197 33.11 10.50 -29.29
C ILE A 197 31.59 10.68 -29.18
N CYS A 198 31.00 10.22 -28.08
CA CYS A 198 29.59 10.47 -27.77
C CYS A 198 29.48 11.49 -26.65
N LEU A 199 28.71 12.55 -26.86
CA LEU A 199 28.55 13.64 -25.89
C LEU A 199 27.07 13.88 -25.61
N HIS A 200 26.78 14.14 -24.33
CA HIS A 200 25.45 14.42 -23.85
C HIS A 200 25.51 15.70 -23.02
N HIS A 201 24.78 16.74 -23.42
CA HIS A 201 24.67 18.02 -22.72
C HIS A 201 23.20 18.44 -22.71
N GLU A 202 22.73 19.08 -21.65
CA GLU A 202 21.30 19.33 -21.44
C GLU A 202 20.68 20.32 -22.44
N ASP A 203 21.50 21.13 -23.14
CA ASP A 203 21.06 22.03 -24.22
C ASP A 203 22.21 22.39 -25.18
N TRP A 204 22.32 21.76 -26.36
CA TRP A 204 23.25 22.22 -27.40
C TRP A 204 22.65 23.37 -28.21
N ARG A 205 23.43 24.46 -28.38
CA ARG A 205 23.08 25.64 -29.19
C ARG A 205 24.13 25.85 -30.29
N GLN A 206 23.70 26.30 -31.46
CA GLN A 206 24.59 26.47 -32.63
C GLN A 206 25.66 27.56 -32.41
N ASP A 207 25.39 28.58 -31.58
CA ASP A 207 26.31 29.74 -31.43
C ASP A 207 27.27 29.69 -30.23
N SER A 208 27.31 28.60 -29.46
CA SER A 208 28.09 28.57 -28.20
C SER A 208 29.59 28.39 -28.38
N GLY A 209 30.08 28.14 -29.61
CA GLY A 209 31.48 27.84 -29.89
C GLY A 209 31.92 26.43 -29.43
N ASP A 210 31.01 25.67 -28.81
CA ASP A 210 31.30 24.38 -28.18
C ASP A 210 31.61 23.30 -29.24
N VAL A 211 30.94 23.33 -30.39
CA VAL A 211 31.18 22.39 -31.50
C VAL A 211 32.56 22.60 -32.14
N ARG A 212 33.09 23.83 -32.17
CA ARG A 212 34.47 24.08 -32.65
C ARG A 212 35.52 23.58 -31.68
N GLN A 213 35.32 23.78 -30.37
CA GLN A 213 36.21 23.23 -29.36
C GLN A 213 36.20 21.69 -29.38
N LEU A 214 35.04 21.09 -29.65
CA LEU A 214 34.86 19.65 -29.84
C LEU A 214 35.66 19.11 -31.04
N LEU A 215 35.64 19.83 -32.18
CA LEU A 215 36.40 19.44 -33.36
C LEU A 215 37.92 19.53 -33.18
N ALA A 216 38.40 20.43 -32.32
CA ALA A 216 39.82 20.47 -31.96
C ALA A 216 40.28 19.23 -31.18
N LEU A 217 39.33 18.46 -30.59
CA LEU A 217 39.58 17.25 -29.81
C LEU A 217 39.36 15.95 -30.60
N ALA A 218 38.71 16.02 -31.76
CA ALA A 218 38.32 14.85 -32.53
C ALA A 218 39.35 14.53 -33.62
N ALA A 219 39.70 13.24 -33.79
CA ALA A 219 40.55 12.83 -34.89
C ALA A 219 39.82 13.00 -36.24
N PRO A 220 40.53 13.29 -37.35
CA PRO A 220 39.92 13.27 -38.67
C PRO A 220 39.25 11.91 -38.95
N GLY A 221 37.98 11.93 -39.37
CA GLY A 221 37.17 10.73 -39.55
C GLY A 221 36.43 10.23 -38.30
N ALA A 222 36.61 10.86 -37.13
CA ALA A 222 35.92 10.45 -35.91
C ALA A 222 34.41 10.65 -36.00
N MET A 223 33.66 9.73 -35.38
CA MET A 223 32.19 9.83 -35.27
C MET A 223 31.80 10.61 -34.02
N VAL A 224 30.92 11.59 -34.17
CA VAL A 224 30.41 12.45 -33.10
C VAL A 224 28.91 12.21 -32.95
N HIS A 225 28.46 11.90 -31.74
CA HIS A 225 27.03 11.79 -31.42
C HIS A 225 26.63 12.92 -30.47
N LEU A 226 25.74 13.79 -30.94
CA LEU A 226 25.18 14.93 -30.20
C LEU A 226 23.76 14.58 -29.78
N LEU A 227 23.53 14.58 -28.46
CA LEU A 227 22.21 14.33 -27.86
C LEU A 227 21.66 15.63 -27.28
N GLN A 228 20.34 15.84 -27.40
CA GLN A 228 19.61 17.00 -26.85
C GLN A 228 19.94 18.34 -27.53
N CYS A 229 19.96 18.34 -28.86
CA CYS A 229 20.15 19.55 -29.66
C CYS A 229 18.89 20.42 -29.71
N SER A 230 19.04 21.72 -29.46
CA SER A 230 17.91 22.66 -29.44
C SER A 230 17.24 22.80 -30.84
N PRO A 231 15.91 23.01 -30.90
CA PRO A 231 15.16 23.03 -32.16
C PRO A 231 15.16 24.39 -32.89
N GLN A 232 15.91 25.41 -32.46
CA GLN A 232 15.75 26.78 -33.00
C GLN A 232 16.50 27.05 -34.32
N GLN A 233 15.67 27.43 -35.32
CA GLN A 233 15.79 28.28 -36.51
C GLN A 233 16.80 28.05 -37.65
N ASP A 234 17.87 27.28 -37.51
CA ASP A 234 18.68 26.86 -38.66
C ASP A 234 18.87 25.34 -38.69
N SER A 235 18.90 24.77 -39.90
CA SER A 235 19.15 23.34 -40.11
C SER A 235 20.48 22.98 -39.47
N TRP A 236 20.44 22.14 -38.43
CA TRP A 236 21.67 21.58 -37.83
C TRP A 236 22.56 20.93 -38.89
N LEU A 237 21.99 20.45 -39.99
CA LEU A 237 22.72 19.92 -41.13
C LEU A 237 23.68 20.96 -41.74
N ASP A 238 23.19 22.19 -41.97
CA ASP A 238 23.96 23.27 -42.59
C ASP A 238 25.02 23.80 -41.61
N TYR A 239 24.64 23.95 -40.34
CA TYR A 239 25.58 24.33 -39.28
C TYR A 239 26.72 23.30 -39.15
N LEU A 240 26.40 22.01 -39.09
CA LEU A 240 27.41 20.94 -38.98
C LEU A 240 28.32 20.90 -40.21
N GLN A 241 27.76 21.05 -41.42
CA GLN A 241 28.55 21.13 -42.64
C GLN A 241 29.51 22.33 -42.64
N GLN A 242 29.08 23.50 -42.15
CA GLN A 242 29.94 24.68 -42.00
C GLN A 242 31.07 24.50 -40.98
N GLN A 243 30.85 23.67 -39.94
CA GLN A 243 31.91 23.32 -38.98
C GLN A 243 32.81 22.17 -39.46
N GLY A 244 32.59 21.59 -40.65
CA GLY A 244 33.41 20.49 -41.16
C GLY A 244 33.00 19.10 -40.63
N LEU A 245 31.75 18.96 -40.20
CA LEU A 245 31.11 17.70 -39.82
C LEU A 245 30.14 17.25 -40.93
N GLU A 246 30.20 15.98 -41.28
CA GLU A 246 29.26 15.32 -42.18
C GLU A 246 28.19 14.58 -41.37
N CYS A 247 26.98 15.14 -41.31
CA CYS A 247 25.85 14.49 -40.66
C CYS A 247 25.53 13.14 -41.33
N GLN A 248 25.50 12.07 -40.52
CA GLN A 248 25.16 10.71 -40.94
C GLN A 248 23.71 10.37 -40.63
N SER A 249 23.17 10.87 -39.52
CA SER A 249 21.74 10.78 -39.20
C SER A 249 21.31 11.90 -38.26
N ALA A 250 20.06 12.35 -38.40
CA ALA A 250 19.43 13.30 -37.49
C ALA A 250 17.98 12.88 -37.24
N GLU A 251 17.63 12.68 -35.97
CA GLU A 251 16.30 12.25 -35.54
C GLU A 251 15.68 13.30 -34.61
N HIS A 252 14.42 13.65 -34.85
CA HIS A 252 13.68 14.59 -34.01
C HIS A 252 12.85 13.81 -32.97
N CYS A 253 13.19 13.95 -31.69
CA CYS A 253 12.57 13.21 -30.59
C CYS A 253 11.68 14.13 -29.74
N GLY A 254 10.58 14.62 -30.31
CA GLY A 254 9.59 15.45 -29.61
C GLY A 254 9.94 16.93 -29.55
N THR A 255 10.84 17.35 -28.65
CA THR A 255 11.24 18.76 -28.44
C THR A 255 12.72 19.04 -28.70
N GLN A 256 13.51 18.03 -29.07
CA GLN A 256 14.95 18.11 -29.27
C GLN A 256 15.40 17.21 -30.43
N TRP A 257 16.55 17.53 -31.02
CA TRP A 257 17.23 16.73 -32.04
C TRP A 257 18.28 15.79 -31.44
N ARG A 258 18.48 14.64 -32.08
CA ARG A 258 19.61 13.72 -31.87
C ARG A 258 20.36 13.58 -33.17
N ILE A 259 21.67 13.80 -33.17
CA ILE A 259 22.44 13.93 -34.41
C ILE A 259 23.74 13.12 -34.32
N ILE A 260 23.95 12.25 -35.30
CA ILE A 260 25.20 11.54 -35.53
C ILE A 260 25.90 12.21 -36.72
N ALA A 261 27.15 12.62 -36.54
CA ALA A 261 27.96 13.23 -37.59
C ALA A 261 29.39 12.66 -37.61
N ARG A 262 30.11 12.83 -38.72
CA ARG A 262 31.51 12.40 -38.89
C ARG A 262 32.40 13.62 -39.14
N VAL A 263 33.55 13.69 -38.47
CA VAL A 263 34.56 14.73 -38.74
C VAL A 263 35.16 14.48 -40.12
N ARG A 264 35.16 15.49 -40.99
CA ARG A 264 35.73 15.31 -42.33
C ARG A 264 37.23 14.95 -42.26
N PRO A 265 37.71 13.99 -43.07
CA PRO A 265 39.11 13.56 -43.02
C PRO A 265 40.14 14.66 -43.37
N ASP A 266 39.71 15.67 -44.11
CA ASP A 266 40.53 16.80 -44.60
C ASP A 266 40.51 18.02 -43.65
N LEU A 267 39.75 17.96 -42.54
CA LEU A 267 39.62 19.07 -41.60
C LEU A 267 40.92 19.25 -40.79
N ARG A 268 41.63 20.38 -41.00
CA ARG A 268 42.81 20.79 -40.21
C ARG A 268 42.47 21.99 -39.34
N ILE A 269 42.25 21.77 -38.05
CA ILE A 269 42.03 22.85 -37.08
C ILE A 269 43.37 23.16 -36.40
N ALA A 270 43.90 24.37 -36.61
CA ALA A 270 45.06 24.84 -35.88
C ALA A 270 44.65 25.15 -34.43
N ALA A 271 45.20 24.41 -33.46
CA ALA A 271 45.01 24.70 -32.04
C ALA A 271 45.65 26.05 -31.72
N GLN A 272 44.84 27.09 -31.51
CA GLN A 272 45.33 28.39 -31.05
C GLN A 272 45.45 28.39 -29.51
N ASP A 273 46.67 28.70 -29.08
CA ASP A 273 47.22 29.01 -27.74
C ASP A 273 47.15 27.97 -26.59
N PRO A 274 48.31 27.56 -26.02
CA PRO A 274 48.38 26.74 -24.81
C PRO A 274 48.19 27.60 -23.53
N LEU A 275 47.28 27.18 -22.65
CA LEU A 275 47.07 27.80 -21.32
C LEU A 275 47.99 27.16 -20.24
N PRO A 276 48.38 27.92 -19.18
CA PRO A 276 49.54 27.61 -18.33
C PRO A 276 49.24 26.55 -17.23
N PRO A 277 50.28 25.90 -16.66
CA PRO A 277 50.11 24.83 -15.67
C PRO A 277 49.75 25.35 -14.26
N LEU A 278 48.80 24.67 -13.61
CA LEU A 278 48.35 24.92 -12.24
C LEU A 278 49.43 24.53 -11.22
N SER A 279 50.10 25.54 -10.67
CA SER A 279 50.74 25.46 -9.36
C SER A 279 50.26 26.64 -8.51
N VAL A 280 50.28 26.45 -7.18
CA VAL A 280 50.01 27.44 -6.12
C VAL A 280 48.53 27.57 -5.68
N LEU A 281 48.18 26.94 -4.55
CA LEU A 281 47.85 27.63 -3.27
C LEU A 281 47.24 26.64 -2.26
N SER A 282 48.12 26.10 -1.42
CA SER A 282 47.81 25.80 -0.03
C SER A 282 47.77 27.12 0.76
N ARG A 283 46.99 27.13 1.85
CA ARG A 283 46.81 28.19 2.87
C ARG A 283 45.65 29.16 2.61
N LEU A 284 44.55 28.94 3.33
CA LEU A 284 43.99 29.94 4.26
C LEU A 284 42.98 29.23 5.18
N SER A 285 43.32 29.24 6.47
CA SER A 285 42.47 28.86 7.58
C SER A 285 41.64 30.07 8.03
N VAL A 286 40.53 29.80 8.73
CA VAL A 286 39.74 30.67 9.64
C VAL A 286 38.34 31.08 9.15
N GLN A 287 37.36 30.39 9.77
CA GLN A 287 36.05 30.80 10.30
C GLN A 287 35.20 31.81 9.52
N LEU A 288 34.00 31.36 9.12
CA LEU A 288 32.69 31.93 9.47
C LEU A 288 31.61 30.89 9.12
N GLN A 289 30.90 30.37 10.13
CA GLN A 289 29.75 29.48 9.95
C GLN A 289 28.49 30.31 9.61
N PRO A 290 27.73 29.91 8.59
CA PRO A 290 26.27 29.94 8.68
C PRO A 290 25.71 28.53 8.50
N GLN A 291 24.88 28.12 9.46
CA GLN A 291 24.15 26.87 9.44
C GLN A 291 23.09 26.87 8.32
N SER A 292 23.30 26.08 7.29
CA SER A 292 22.24 25.61 6.39
C SER A 292 22.25 24.07 6.42
N ARG A 293 21.41 23.49 7.28
CA ARG A 293 21.14 22.05 7.27
C ARG A 293 20.13 21.75 6.16
N SER A 294 20.62 21.23 5.04
CA SER A 294 19.80 20.55 4.03
C SER A 294 19.17 19.29 4.63
N PRO A 295 17.86 19.01 4.44
CA PRO A 295 17.26 17.76 4.90
C PRO A 295 17.73 16.56 4.05
N SER A 296 18.50 15.68 4.69
CA SER A 296 18.55 14.21 4.51
C SER A 296 18.62 13.63 3.09
N GLN A 297 19.85 13.44 2.59
CA GLN A 297 20.19 12.31 1.71
C GLN A 297 20.20 11.02 2.55
N PHE A 298 19.24 10.13 2.33
CA PHE A 298 19.41 8.73 2.73
C PHE A 298 20.33 8.03 1.74
N PRO A 299 21.40 7.35 2.19
CA PRO A 299 22.04 6.36 1.34
C PRO A 299 21.05 5.20 1.15
N SER A 300 20.59 4.99 -0.09
CA SER A 300 19.96 3.72 -0.46
C SER A 300 20.97 2.60 -0.16
N PRO A 301 20.63 1.58 0.62
CA PRO A 301 21.51 0.42 0.74
C PRO A 301 21.69 -0.20 -0.65
N PRO A 302 22.85 -0.82 -0.93
CA PRO A 302 23.07 -1.53 -2.20
C PRO A 302 21.94 -2.54 -2.38
N TYR A 303 21.36 -2.59 -3.59
CA TYR A 303 20.40 -3.63 -3.97
C TYR A 303 21.04 -5.00 -3.75
N GLN A 304 20.63 -5.68 -2.69
CA GLN A 304 20.89 -7.09 -2.51
C GLN A 304 19.75 -7.84 -3.22
N PRO A 305 20.02 -8.83 -4.09
CA PRO A 305 18.97 -9.69 -4.59
C PRO A 305 18.23 -10.28 -3.39
N PRO A 306 16.89 -10.41 -3.43
CA PRO A 306 16.15 -10.97 -2.31
C PRO A 306 16.73 -12.34 -1.97
N ILE A 307 17.19 -12.49 -0.73
CA ILE A 307 17.57 -13.79 -0.20
C ILE A 307 16.30 -14.64 -0.29
N ILE A 308 16.33 -15.66 -1.15
CA ILE A 308 15.24 -16.62 -1.31
C ILE A 308 15.07 -17.31 0.04
N THR A 309 14.16 -16.80 0.86
CA THR A 309 13.76 -17.49 2.08
C THR A 309 13.07 -18.76 1.60
N PRO A 310 13.44 -19.96 2.08
CA PRO A 310 12.83 -21.19 1.61
C PRO A 310 11.30 -21.08 1.68
N PRO A 311 10.58 -21.62 0.68
CA PRO A 311 9.12 -21.51 0.61
C PRO A 311 8.51 -22.07 1.89
N LEU A 312 7.47 -21.40 2.41
CA LEU A 312 6.75 -21.90 3.57
C LEU A 312 6.01 -23.18 3.16
N VAL A 313 6.44 -24.32 3.69
CA VAL A 313 5.78 -25.62 3.46
C VAL A 313 4.94 -25.96 4.69
N LEU A 314 3.63 -25.98 4.52
CA LEU A 314 2.70 -26.39 5.57
C LEU A 314 2.54 -27.90 5.59
N ARG A 315 2.50 -28.48 6.79
CA ARG A 315 2.32 -29.91 6.98
C ARG A 315 1.28 -30.13 8.10
N PRO A 316 0.15 -30.78 7.82
CA PRO A 316 -0.81 -31.16 8.85
C PRO A 316 -0.16 -32.03 9.93
N ASP A 317 -0.47 -31.77 11.21
CA ASP A 317 0.01 -32.54 12.37
C ASP A 317 -1.18 -32.92 13.28
N PRO A 318 -2.06 -33.84 12.83
CA PRO A 318 -3.29 -34.19 13.55
C PRO A 318 -3.02 -34.83 14.91
N VAL A 319 -1.93 -35.60 15.03
CA VAL A 319 -1.53 -36.25 16.29
C VAL A 319 -1.29 -35.23 17.40
N SER A 320 -0.71 -34.08 17.06
CA SER A 320 -0.37 -33.06 18.03
C SER A 320 -1.38 -31.90 18.08
N ARG A 321 -2.55 -32.02 17.44
CA ARG A 321 -3.58 -30.96 17.31
C ARG A 321 -3.87 -30.23 18.61
N HIS A 322 -4.01 -30.97 19.72
CA HIS A 322 -4.37 -30.43 21.05
C HIS A 322 -3.16 -30.09 21.93
N ARG A 323 -1.93 -30.26 21.43
CA ARG A 323 -0.71 -29.90 22.17
C ARG A 323 -0.54 -28.37 22.18
N PRO A 324 -0.14 -27.77 23.33
CA PRO A 324 0.08 -26.34 23.42
C PRO A 324 1.08 -25.79 22.39
N PHE A 325 0.83 -24.62 21.82
CA PHE A 325 1.66 -23.96 20.82
C PHE A 325 1.82 -22.46 21.13
N ALA A 326 2.83 -21.81 20.53
CA ALA A 326 3.20 -20.45 20.88
C ALA A 326 2.13 -19.42 20.47
N LEU A 327 1.99 -18.35 21.26
CA LEU A 327 1.33 -17.11 20.83
C LEU A 327 2.23 -16.36 19.84
N THR A 328 1.65 -15.64 18.87
CA THR A 328 2.39 -14.63 18.10
C THR A 328 2.83 -13.46 18.99
N ASP A 329 3.78 -12.65 18.53
CA ASP A 329 4.18 -11.41 19.21
C ASP A 329 2.97 -10.50 19.52
N LEU A 330 2.06 -10.35 18.56
CA LEU A 330 0.84 -9.55 18.72
C LEU A 330 -0.12 -10.18 19.73
N GLN A 331 -0.34 -11.50 19.68
CA GLN A 331 -1.18 -12.19 20.66
C GLN A 331 -0.61 -12.09 22.09
N GLN A 332 0.71 -12.08 22.24
CA GLN A 332 1.36 -11.81 23.53
C GLN A 332 1.08 -10.38 24.02
N ALA A 333 1.14 -9.39 23.12
CA ALA A 333 0.80 -8.00 23.46
C ALA A 333 -0.68 -7.85 23.85
N TYR A 334 -1.60 -8.49 23.13
CA TYR A 334 -3.02 -8.53 23.50
C TYR A 334 -3.27 -9.20 24.84
N LEU A 335 -2.54 -10.27 25.16
CA LEU A 335 -2.64 -10.95 26.45
C LEU A 335 -2.11 -10.05 27.58
N ALA A 336 -0.96 -9.41 27.38
CA ALA A 336 -0.38 -8.50 28.38
C ALA A 336 -1.24 -7.25 28.60
N GLY A 337 -1.75 -6.65 27.51
CA GLY A 337 -2.61 -5.46 27.58
C GLY A 337 -4.00 -5.73 28.18
N ARG A 338 -4.42 -6.99 28.28
CA ARG A 338 -5.66 -7.38 28.95
C ARG A 338 -5.56 -7.27 30.46
N GLU A 339 -4.38 -7.49 31.03
CA GLU A 339 -4.18 -7.37 32.46
C GLU A 339 -4.22 -5.89 32.88
N PRO A 340 -4.86 -5.56 34.02
CA PRO A 340 -4.79 -4.22 34.56
C PRO A 340 -3.36 -3.92 35.05
N GLY A 341 -2.98 -2.64 35.06
CA GLY A 341 -1.71 -2.20 35.66
C GLY A 341 -0.76 -1.48 34.70
N PHE A 342 -1.11 -1.37 33.42
CA PHE A 342 -0.44 -0.49 32.47
C PHE A 342 -1.42 0.58 31.96
N PRO A 343 -0.93 1.74 31.49
CA PRO A 343 -1.78 2.68 30.78
C PRO A 343 -2.54 2.03 29.63
N LEU A 344 -3.81 2.41 29.46
CA LEU A 344 -4.68 1.93 28.39
C LEU A 344 -4.77 0.38 28.32
N SER A 345 -4.72 -0.28 29.48
CA SER A 345 -4.81 -1.73 29.63
C SER A 345 -6.12 -2.14 30.33
N GLY A 346 -6.26 -3.41 30.72
CA GLY A 346 -7.49 -3.88 31.38
C GLY A 346 -8.68 -4.06 30.42
N VAL A 347 -8.40 -4.13 29.12
CA VAL A 347 -9.38 -4.43 28.05
C VAL A 347 -8.87 -5.56 27.17
N GLY A 348 -9.77 -6.41 26.70
CA GLY A 348 -9.43 -7.40 25.67
C GLY A 348 -9.36 -6.73 24.29
N ALA A 349 -8.49 -7.26 23.41
CA ALA A 349 -8.63 -7.03 21.98
C ALA A 349 -9.91 -7.73 21.51
N HIS A 350 -10.95 -6.96 21.24
CA HIS A 350 -12.33 -7.45 21.20
C HIS A 350 -13.10 -6.78 20.05
N PHE A 351 -13.92 -7.59 19.38
CA PHE A 351 -14.85 -7.17 18.35
C PHE A 351 -16.27 -7.49 18.81
N PHE A 352 -17.13 -6.48 18.84
CA PHE A 352 -18.54 -6.58 19.15
C PHE A 352 -19.38 -6.15 17.96
N ILE A 353 -20.44 -6.90 17.66
CA ILE A 353 -21.41 -6.55 16.63
C ILE A 353 -22.82 -7.03 17.00
N GLU A 354 -23.80 -6.22 16.63
CA GLU A 354 -25.22 -6.50 16.77
C GLU A 354 -25.83 -6.84 15.43
N PHE A 355 -26.69 -7.86 15.40
CA PHE A 355 -27.47 -8.20 14.24
C PHE A 355 -28.96 -8.18 14.56
N ASP A 356 -29.74 -7.52 13.71
CA ASP A 356 -31.19 -7.70 13.71
C ASP A 356 -31.54 -8.92 12.86
N VAL A 357 -32.37 -9.78 13.44
CA VAL A 357 -32.84 -11.02 12.81
C VAL A 357 -34.35 -11.05 12.87
N ASP A 358 -34.97 -11.27 11.73
CA ASP A 358 -36.41 -11.49 11.63
C ASP A 358 -36.70 -12.97 11.90
N ALA A 359 -37.61 -13.26 12.84
CA ALA A 359 -38.05 -14.61 13.20
C ALA A 359 -36.87 -15.60 13.43
N LEU A 360 -36.01 -15.30 14.41
CA LEU A 360 -34.86 -16.14 14.76
C LEU A 360 -35.29 -17.58 15.12
N ASP A 361 -34.81 -18.56 14.35
CA ASP A 361 -34.90 -19.98 14.70
C ASP A 361 -33.70 -20.37 15.57
N VAL A 362 -33.93 -20.44 16.88
CA VAL A 362 -32.88 -20.73 17.87
C VAL A 362 -32.25 -22.10 17.65
N GLY A 363 -33.04 -23.14 17.38
CA GLY A 363 -32.53 -24.50 17.25
C GLY A 363 -31.62 -24.64 16.03
N ARG A 364 -32.01 -24.00 14.92
CA ARG A 364 -31.22 -23.94 13.70
C ARG A 364 -29.95 -23.12 13.88
N PHE A 365 -30.05 -21.99 14.57
CA PHE A 365 -28.91 -21.15 14.91
C PHE A 365 -27.89 -21.90 15.76
N GLU A 366 -28.33 -22.52 16.85
CA GLU A 366 -27.47 -23.31 17.75
C GLU A 366 -26.83 -24.49 17.01
N ALA A 367 -27.57 -25.17 16.13
CA ALA A 367 -27.03 -26.25 15.31
C ALA A 367 -25.91 -25.75 14.39
N ALA A 368 -26.11 -24.63 13.70
CA ALA A 368 -25.10 -24.00 12.85
C ALA A 368 -23.85 -23.60 13.67
N TRP A 369 -24.03 -22.92 14.80
CA TRP A 369 -22.91 -22.47 15.63
C TRP A 369 -22.11 -23.64 16.23
N ASN A 370 -22.77 -24.69 16.73
CA ASN A 370 -22.09 -25.87 17.23
C ASN A 370 -21.31 -26.61 16.14
N ARG A 371 -21.79 -26.62 14.89
CA ARG A 371 -21.03 -27.14 13.74
C ARG A 371 -19.78 -26.31 13.45
N LEU A 372 -19.86 -24.99 13.58
CA LEU A 372 -18.69 -24.11 13.43
C LEU A 372 -17.68 -24.33 14.56
N ILE A 373 -18.12 -24.45 15.81
CA ILE A 373 -17.28 -24.83 16.96
C ILE A 373 -16.59 -26.17 16.68
N ALA A 374 -17.32 -27.15 16.12
CA ALA A 374 -16.77 -28.46 15.77
C ALA A 374 -15.72 -28.39 14.65
N ARG A 375 -15.97 -27.55 13.64
CA ARG A 375 -15.12 -27.37 12.46
C ARG A 375 -13.81 -26.63 12.78
N HIS A 376 -13.90 -25.54 13.55
CA HIS A 376 -12.81 -24.56 13.71
C HIS A 376 -12.12 -24.64 15.06
N ASP A 377 -10.85 -25.01 15.05
CA ASP A 377 -10.03 -25.17 16.26
C ASP A 377 -9.91 -23.89 17.08
N MET A 378 -9.85 -22.73 16.42
CA MET A 378 -9.67 -21.45 17.11
C MET A 378 -10.90 -20.99 17.90
N LEU A 379 -12.09 -21.52 17.61
CA LEU A 379 -13.27 -21.33 18.47
C LEU A 379 -13.20 -22.15 19.77
N ARG A 380 -12.29 -23.12 19.85
CA ARG A 380 -12.03 -23.98 21.03
C ARG A 380 -10.67 -23.70 21.67
N CYS A 381 -10.00 -22.64 21.25
CA CYS A 381 -8.68 -22.31 21.72
C CYS A 381 -8.75 -21.50 23.02
N VAL A 382 -7.86 -21.82 23.96
CA VAL A 382 -7.62 -21.07 25.21
C VAL A 382 -6.13 -20.79 25.38
N VAL A 383 -5.79 -19.88 26.29
CA VAL A 383 -4.42 -19.62 26.71
C VAL A 383 -4.12 -20.31 28.04
N ARG A 384 -3.10 -21.18 28.07
CA ARG A 384 -2.59 -21.80 29.28
C ARG A 384 -1.07 -21.66 29.34
N HIS A 385 -0.56 -21.19 30.47
CA HIS A 385 0.88 -20.99 30.68
C HIS A 385 1.55 -20.17 29.55
N GLY A 386 0.91 -19.08 29.11
CA GLY A 386 1.41 -18.22 28.03
C GLY A 386 1.43 -18.86 26.64
N ARG A 387 0.70 -19.97 26.45
CA ARG A 387 0.62 -20.71 25.18
C ARG A 387 -0.82 -20.95 24.79
N GLN A 388 -1.08 -21.06 23.50
CA GLN A 388 -2.38 -21.44 22.95
C GLN A 388 -2.59 -22.94 23.09
N GLN A 389 -3.80 -23.38 23.39
CA GLN A 389 -4.19 -24.78 23.41
C GLN A 389 -5.61 -24.96 22.87
N VAL A 390 -5.76 -25.82 21.86
CA VAL A 390 -7.07 -26.23 21.34
C VAL A 390 -7.66 -27.31 22.24
N LEU A 391 -8.84 -27.06 22.80
CA LEU A 391 -9.57 -28.03 23.61
C LEU A 391 -10.17 -29.14 22.75
N VAL A 392 -10.34 -30.33 23.34
CA VAL A 392 -10.99 -31.48 22.72
C VAL A 392 -12.49 -31.22 22.69
N LEU A 393 -13.14 -31.49 21.56
CA LEU A 393 -14.55 -31.10 21.34
C LEU A 393 -15.50 -31.84 22.27
N GLU A 394 -15.25 -33.13 22.48
CA GLU A 394 -16.06 -34.04 23.28
C GLU A 394 -16.09 -33.65 24.77
N ASP A 395 -15.07 -32.91 25.23
CA ASP A 395 -14.97 -32.40 26.60
C ASP A 395 -15.70 -31.06 26.80
N LEU A 396 -16.19 -30.44 25.71
CA LEU A 396 -16.86 -29.14 25.76
C LEU A 396 -18.38 -29.31 25.87
N PRO A 397 -19.06 -28.46 26.65
CA PRO A 397 -20.51 -28.43 26.63
C PRO A 397 -20.99 -27.94 25.25
N ARG A 398 -22.11 -28.48 24.80
CA ARG A 398 -22.80 -27.97 23.62
C ARG A 398 -23.20 -26.52 23.87
N PHE A 399 -22.94 -25.65 22.91
CA PHE A 399 -23.38 -24.25 22.99
C PHE A 399 -24.91 -24.16 22.93
N ALA A 400 -25.48 -23.38 23.84
CA ALA A 400 -26.87 -22.97 23.84
C ALA A 400 -26.93 -21.44 23.88
N LEU A 401 -27.83 -20.84 23.10
CA LEU A 401 -27.97 -19.41 22.95
C LEU A 401 -28.64 -18.84 24.21
N GLN A 402 -28.00 -17.87 24.86
CA GLN A 402 -28.61 -17.19 25.99
C GLN A 402 -29.63 -16.16 25.51
N HIS A 403 -30.85 -16.22 26.04
CA HIS A 403 -31.94 -15.29 25.72
C HIS A 403 -32.19 -14.29 26.85
N HIS A 404 -32.52 -13.06 26.46
CA HIS A 404 -32.94 -11.98 27.33
C HIS A 404 -34.29 -11.47 26.85
N GLN A 405 -35.31 -11.59 27.71
CA GLN A 405 -36.58 -10.92 27.48
C GLN A 405 -36.39 -9.43 27.80
N LEU A 406 -36.74 -8.58 26.83
CA LEU A 406 -36.61 -7.13 26.90
C LEU A 406 -38.00 -6.50 26.70
N ASP A 407 -38.21 -5.31 27.24
CA ASP A 407 -39.45 -4.56 27.01
C ASP A 407 -39.53 -4.03 25.58
N HIS A 408 -38.38 -3.60 25.04
CA HIS A 408 -38.22 -3.11 23.67
C HIS A 408 -36.76 -3.32 23.25
N LEU A 409 -36.51 -3.73 22.00
CA LEU A 409 -35.14 -3.98 21.50
C LEU A 409 -34.24 -2.73 21.48
N ASP A 410 -34.83 -1.53 21.50
CA ASP A 410 -34.13 -0.25 21.64
C ASP A 410 -34.38 0.45 22.99
N GLY A 411 -34.93 -0.27 23.97
CA GLY A 411 -35.18 0.25 25.31
C GLY A 411 -33.92 0.33 26.18
N VAL A 412 -34.05 0.94 27.36
CA VAL A 412 -32.94 1.12 28.32
C VAL A 412 -32.28 -0.20 28.71
N ALA A 413 -33.06 -1.27 28.91
CA ALA A 413 -32.54 -2.59 29.23
C ALA A 413 -31.70 -3.19 28.10
N ALA A 414 -32.09 -2.96 26.83
CA ALA A 414 -31.34 -3.41 25.67
C ALA A 414 -30.00 -2.67 25.55
N VAL A 415 -29.98 -1.35 25.79
CA VAL A 415 -28.76 -0.54 25.82
C VAL A 415 -27.82 -1.00 26.94
N ALA A 416 -28.34 -1.25 28.14
CA ALA A 416 -27.53 -1.76 29.25
C ALA A 416 -26.95 -3.15 28.95
N LEU A 417 -27.72 -4.02 28.28
CA LEU A 417 -27.25 -5.32 27.82
C LEU A 417 -26.13 -5.17 26.77
N ARG A 418 -26.33 -4.31 25.77
CA ARG A 418 -25.32 -3.95 24.77
C ARG A 418 -24.03 -3.51 25.42
N ASP A 419 -24.07 -2.50 26.30
CA ASP A 419 -22.86 -1.93 26.89
C ASP A 419 -22.10 -2.96 27.72
N ARG A 420 -22.82 -3.79 28.49
CA ARG A 420 -22.22 -4.88 29.27
C ARG A 420 -21.47 -5.88 28.38
N LEU A 421 -22.03 -6.23 27.22
CA LEU A 421 -21.44 -7.19 26.29
C LEU A 421 -20.36 -6.57 25.40
N ALA A 422 -20.52 -5.32 24.97
CA ALA A 422 -19.59 -4.62 24.10
C ALA A 422 -18.22 -4.38 24.78
N TYR A 423 -18.21 -4.11 26.09
CA TYR A 423 -16.99 -3.82 26.86
C TYR A 423 -16.57 -4.96 27.79
N GLN A 424 -17.10 -6.17 27.57
CA GLN A 424 -16.74 -7.33 28.37
C GLN A 424 -15.25 -7.71 28.19
N VAL A 425 -14.65 -8.29 29.22
CA VAL A 425 -13.29 -8.84 29.16
C VAL A 425 -13.35 -10.27 29.63
N ARG A 426 -13.22 -11.22 28.69
CA ARG A 426 -13.25 -12.66 29.01
C ARG A 426 -11.87 -13.13 29.47
N ASP A 427 -11.83 -14.09 30.39
CA ASP A 427 -10.58 -14.73 30.81
C ASP A 427 -10.09 -15.67 29.70
N PRO A 428 -8.93 -15.42 29.06
CA PRO A 428 -8.44 -16.25 27.96
C PRO A 428 -8.06 -17.66 28.38
N ARG A 429 -7.98 -17.95 29.69
CA ARG A 429 -7.74 -19.30 30.22
C ARG A 429 -8.99 -20.18 30.19
N ARG A 430 -10.17 -19.59 29.98
CA ARG A 430 -11.46 -20.25 30.04
C ARG A 430 -12.15 -20.20 28.68
N TRP A 431 -12.74 -21.32 28.28
CA TRP A 431 -13.58 -21.40 27.10
C TRP A 431 -15.03 -21.01 27.47
N PRO A 432 -15.79 -20.33 26.59
CA PRO A 432 -15.37 -19.79 25.28
C PRO A 432 -14.74 -18.40 25.35
N LEU A 433 -13.85 -18.13 24.39
CA LEU A 433 -13.33 -16.78 24.07
C LEU A 433 -14.20 -16.04 23.04
N PHE A 434 -15.49 -16.34 23.05
CA PHE A 434 -16.54 -15.60 22.39
C PHE A 434 -17.73 -15.50 23.35
N ASP A 435 -18.67 -14.61 23.06
CA ASP A 435 -19.99 -14.61 23.67
C ASP A 435 -21.03 -14.36 22.60
N LEU A 436 -22.19 -14.96 22.76
CA LEU A 436 -23.28 -14.82 21.82
C LEU A 436 -24.61 -14.96 22.55
N GLN A 437 -25.40 -13.89 22.50
CA GLN A 437 -26.66 -13.77 23.24
C GLN A 437 -27.73 -13.16 22.35
N ALA A 438 -29.00 -13.36 22.69
CA ALA A 438 -30.14 -12.84 21.96
C ALA A 438 -31.05 -12.01 22.88
N GLY A 439 -31.43 -10.81 22.44
CA GLY A 439 -32.51 -10.01 23.01
C GLY A 439 -33.80 -10.20 22.21
N VAL A 440 -34.93 -10.35 22.90
CA VAL A 440 -36.25 -10.50 22.30
C VAL A 440 -37.29 -9.67 23.05
N ASP A 441 -38.23 -9.06 22.34
CA ASP A 441 -39.31 -8.23 22.93
C ASP A 441 -40.72 -8.74 22.58
N GLY A 442 -40.83 -9.92 21.96
CA GLY A 442 -42.10 -10.51 21.54
C GLY A 442 -42.67 -9.96 20.23
N SER A 443 -42.00 -9.00 19.58
CA SER A 443 -42.42 -8.47 18.26
C SER A 443 -42.21 -9.44 17.09
N GLY A 444 -41.50 -10.55 17.31
CA GLY A 444 -41.02 -11.44 16.25
C GLY A 444 -39.68 -11.01 15.65
N HIS A 445 -39.14 -9.86 16.06
CA HIS A 445 -37.77 -9.45 15.79
C HIS A 445 -36.86 -9.86 16.97
N SER A 446 -35.58 -10.11 16.67
CA SER A 446 -34.57 -10.44 17.66
C SER A 446 -33.30 -9.67 17.39
N ARG A 447 -32.57 -9.32 18.45
CA ARG A 447 -31.23 -8.75 18.35
C ARG A 447 -30.20 -9.75 18.85
N LEU A 448 -29.30 -10.19 17.97
CA LEU A 448 -28.15 -10.99 18.34
C LEU A 448 -26.98 -10.09 18.72
N TYR A 449 -26.34 -10.39 19.84
CA TYR A 449 -25.14 -9.70 20.34
C TYR A 449 -23.97 -10.67 20.24
N LEU A 450 -23.05 -10.42 19.32
CA LEU A 450 -21.88 -11.27 19.10
C LEU A 450 -20.60 -10.57 19.57
N CYS A 451 -19.87 -11.27 20.43
CA CYS A 451 -18.59 -10.88 20.97
C CYS A 451 -17.51 -11.86 20.52
N LEU A 452 -16.48 -11.38 19.82
CA LEU A 452 -15.35 -12.19 19.36
C LEU A 452 -14.04 -11.60 19.87
N ASP A 453 -13.13 -12.47 20.29
CA ASP A 453 -11.84 -12.05 20.83
C ASP A 453 -10.74 -12.07 19.75
N HIS A 454 -10.17 -10.90 19.48
CA HIS A 454 -9.09 -10.75 18.50
C HIS A 454 -7.80 -11.45 18.94
N LEU A 455 -7.69 -11.91 20.19
CA LEU A 455 -6.63 -12.84 20.58
C LEU A 455 -6.64 -14.11 19.73
N MET A 456 -7.82 -14.61 19.34
CA MET A 456 -7.96 -15.87 18.60
C MET A 456 -8.27 -15.68 17.11
N LEU A 457 -8.96 -14.59 16.74
CA LEU A 457 -9.49 -14.38 15.39
C LEU A 457 -9.08 -13.00 14.85
N ASP A 458 -8.48 -12.94 13.67
CA ASP A 458 -8.35 -11.68 12.94
C ASP A 458 -9.67 -11.32 12.21
N SER A 459 -9.72 -10.11 11.63
CA SER A 459 -10.91 -9.61 10.94
C SER A 459 -11.34 -10.48 9.76
N LEU A 460 -10.41 -11.09 9.02
CA LEU A 460 -10.75 -12.00 7.91
C LEU A 460 -11.33 -13.31 8.43
N SER A 461 -10.78 -13.85 9.51
CA SER A 461 -11.34 -15.02 10.20
C SER A 461 -12.74 -14.74 10.74
N ILE A 462 -13.00 -13.55 11.25
CA ILE A 462 -14.37 -13.15 11.65
C ILE A 462 -15.30 -13.16 10.44
N GLN A 463 -14.89 -12.61 9.30
CA GLN A 463 -15.71 -12.64 8.07
C GLN A 463 -15.99 -14.08 7.59
N ILE A 464 -14.99 -14.96 7.59
CA ILE A 464 -15.16 -16.38 7.23
C ILE A 464 -16.16 -17.05 8.18
N LEU A 465 -15.99 -16.85 9.49
CA LEU A 465 -16.86 -17.43 10.53
C LEU A 465 -18.31 -17.00 10.34
N LEU A 466 -18.51 -15.71 10.13
CA LEU A 466 -19.83 -15.12 9.96
C LEU A 466 -20.51 -15.63 8.69
N ALA A 467 -19.79 -15.66 7.57
CA ALA A 467 -20.38 -16.11 6.32
C ALA A 467 -20.69 -17.62 6.32
N GLU A 468 -19.84 -18.44 6.93
CA GLU A 468 -20.16 -19.86 7.15
C GLU A 468 -21.36 -20.02 8.12
N LEU A 469 -21.54 -19.13 9.11
CA LEU A 469 -22.73 -19.11 9.98
C LEU A 469 -24.00 -18.84 9.19
N GLU A 470 -24.04 -17.82 8.32
CA GLU A 470 -25.21 -17.59 7.45
C GLU A 470 -25.47 -18.75 6.52
N GLN A 471 -24.44 -19.31 5.88
CA GLN A 471 -24.63 -20.45 5.00
C GLN A 471 -25.25 -21.64 5.74
N LEU A 472 -24.72 -22.01 6.91
CA LEU A 472 -25.22 -23.12 7.69
C LEU A 472 -26.59 -22.83 8.32
N TYR A 473 -26.84 -21.57 8.68
CA TYR A 473 -28.16 -21.15 9.13
C TYR A 473 -29.14 -21.28 7.96
N LEU A 474 -28.96 -20.60 6.83
CA LEU A 474 -29.89 -20.63 5.68
C LEU A 474 -30.00 -21.99 4.98
N TYR A 475 -29.00 -22.86 5.09
CA TYR A 475 -28.98 -24.17 4.45
C TYR A 475 -28.36 -25.21 5.39
N PRO A 476 -29.15 -25.80 6.32
CA PRO A 476 -28.64 -26.69 7.37
C PRO A 476 -27.97 -27.95 6.84
N GLU A 477 -28.35 -28.40 5.63
CA GLU A 477 -27.74 -29.56 4.99
C GLU A 477 -26.45 -29.22 4.22
N SER A 478 -26.04 -27.95 4.17
CA SER A 478 -24.80 -27.56 3.48
C SER A 478 -23.60 -28.22 4.11
N GLU A 479 -22.72 -28.79 3.28
CA GLU A 479 -21.41 -29.26 3.70
C GLU A 479 -20.34 -28.20 3.45
N LEU A 480 -19.49 -27.97 4.43
CA LEU A 480 -18.35 -27.07 4.32
C LEU A 480 -17.09 -27.89 4.01
N PRO A 481 -16.19 -27.44 3.11
CA PRO A 481 -15.00 -28.20 2.72
C PRO A 481 -14.15 -28.64 3.91
N ALA A 482 -13.79 -29.91 4.00
CA ALA A 482 -13.03 -30.42 5.15
C ALA A 482 -11.67 -29.71 5.30
N LEU A 483 -11.29 -29.37 6.53
CA LEU A 483 -10.01 -28.74 6.84
C LEU A 483 -9.04 -29.78 7.40
N THR A 484 -7.96 -30.06 6.66
CA THR A 484 -6.87 -30.92 7.12
C THR A 484 -5.79 -30.11 7.81
N LEU A 485 -5.53 -28.88 7.34
CA LEU A 485 -4.64 -27.93 7.99
C LEU A 485 -5.35 -27.20 9.14
N ARG A 486 -4.58 -26.84 10.18
CA ARG A 486 -5.04 -26.06 11.32
C ARG A 486 -4.14 -24.85 11.55
N PHE A 487 -4.66 -23.83 12.24
CA PHE A 487 -3.87 -22.62 12.57
C PHE A 487 -2.58 -22.96 13.34
N ARG A 488 -2.64 -23.98 14.21
CA ARG A 488 -1.46 -24.51 14.91
C ARG A 488 -0.33 -24.92 13.95
N ASP A 489 -0.67 -25.56 12.83
CA ASP A 489 0.32 -26.05 11.86
C ASP A 489 1.01 -24.87 11.18
N TYR A 490 0.22 -23.85 10.80
CA TYR A 490 0.74 -22.57 10.29
C TYR A 490 1.67 -21.90 11.31
N GLN A 491 1.21 -21.71 12.55
CA GLN A 491 1.96 -21.03 13.61
C GLN A 491 3.27 -21.75 13.95
N LYS A 492 3.25 -23.09 13.98
CA LYS A 492 4.43 -23.92 14.24
C LYS A 492 5.49 -23.74 13.15
N GLN A 493 5.08 -23.69 11.88
CA GLN A 493 6.00 -23.48 10.77
C GLN A 493 6.50 -22.04 10.71
N LEU A 494 5.64 -21.06 10.99
CA LEU A 494 6.02 -19.65 11.04
C LEU A 494 7.07 -19.40 12.14
N GLY A 495 6.88 -19.98 13.33
CA GLY A 495 7.80 -19.83 14.45
C GLY A 495 9.20 -20.45 14.24
N GLN A 496 9.39 -21.27 13.21
CA GLN A 496 10.71 -21.79 12.82
C GLN A 496 11.47 -20.83 11.89
N ARG A 497 10.78 -19.84 11.32
CA ARG A 497 11.39 -18.86 10.42
C ARG A 497 12.07 -17.77 11.24
N ARG A 498 13.24 -17.35 10.78
CA ARG A 498 13.90 -16.15 11.30
C ARG A 498 13.76 -15.04 10.26
N PRO A 499 13.67 -13.77 10.69
CA PRO A 499 13.77 -12.66 9.76
C PRO A 499 15.09 -12.74 8.98
N SER A 500 15.05 -12.38 7.71
CA SER A 500 16.23 -12.30 6.88
C SER A 500 17.20 -11.21 7.38
N GLN A 501 18.50 -11.42 7.17
CA GLN A 501 19.51 -10.41 7.54
C GLN A 501 19.29 -9.09 6.80
N GLY A 502 18.82 -9.14 5.55
CA GLY A 502 18.49 -7.97 4.74
C GLY A 502 17.36 -7.14 5.36
N SER A 503 16.25 -7.77 5.77
CA SER A 503 15.15 -7.07 6.43
C SER A 503 15.52 -6.53 7.80
N LEU A 504 16.33 -7.25 8.58
CA LEU A 504 16.86 -6.73 9.84
C LEU A 504 17.73 -5.48 9.62
N ALA A 505 18.65 -5.53 8.67
CA ALA A 505 19.51 -4.39 8.32
C ALA A 505 18.67 -3.19 7.82
N TYR A 506 17.64 -3.46 7.02
CA TYR A 506 16.69 -2.44 6.55
C TYR A 506 16.00 -1.73 7.70
N TRP A 507 15.35 -2.46 8.61
CA TRP A 507 14.66 -1.86 9.74
C TRP A 507 15.61 -1.19 10.72
N GLN A 508 16.79 -1.76 10.96
CA GLN A 508 17.82 -1.15 11.80
C GLN A 508 18.25 0.23 11.27
N ALA A 509 18.43 0.35 9.94
CA ALA A 509 18.76 1.62 9.30
C ALA A 509 17.60 2.63 9.36
N ARG A 510 16.35 2.16 9.40
CA ARG A 510 15.14 2.98 9.49
C ARG A 510 14.85 3.52 10.89
N LEU A 511 15.39 2.91 11.95
CA LEU A 511 15.12 3.33 13.33
C LEU A 511 15.44 4.82 13.57
N SER A 512 16.55 5.33 13.02
CA SER A 512 16.99 6.70 13.23
C SER A 512 16.13 7.75 12.52
N THR A 513 15.25 7.33 11.61
CA THR A 513 14.50 8.26 10.77
C THR A 513 13.01 8.00 10.73
N LEU A 514 12.55 7.01 11.50
CA LEU A 514 11.15 6.77 11.71
C LEU A 514 10.60 7.88 12.62
N PRO A 515 9.61 8.67 12.17
CA PRO A 515 8.96 9.67 13.03
C PRO A 515 8.29 9.02 14.25
N ALA A 516 7.98 9.83 15.26
CA ALA A 516 7.13 9.42 16.37
C ALA A 516 5.70 9.09 15.91
N ALA A 517 4.89 8.53 16.81
CA ALA A 517 3.44 8.49 16.63
C ALA A 517 2.83 9.91 16.47
N PRO A 518 1.62 10.05 15.90
CA PRO A 518 0.92 11.33 15.78
C PRO A 518 0.81 12.07 17.13
N GLN A 519 1.26 13.33 17.18
CA GLN A 519 1.21 14.17 18.38
C GLN A 519 -0.12 14.94 18.43
N LEU A 520 -1.22 14.19 18.58
CA LEU A 520 -2.59 14.70 18.55
C LEU A 520 -2.94 15.56 19.79
N PRO A 521 -3.94 16.45 19.69
CA PRO A 521 -4.44 17.25 20.80
C PRO A 521 -5.25 16.38 21.79
N LEU A 522 -4.56 15.71 22.69
CA LEU A 522 -5.17 14.89 23.73
C LEU A 522 -5.60 15.74 24.94
N ARG A 523 -6.74 15.40 25.55
CA ARG A 523 -7.26 16.05 26.78
C ARG A 523 -6.44 15.74 28.03
N CYS A 524 -5.83 14.56 28.05
CA CYS A 524 -5.07 14.06 29.18
C CYS A 524 -3.90 13.21 28.68
N ASP A 525 -2.93 12.97 29.56
CA ASP A 525 -1.85 12.04 29.30
C ASP A 525 -2.44 10.61 29.23
N PRO A 526 -2.17 9.83 28.17
CA PRO A 526 -2.53 8.42 28.09
C PRO A 526 -2.21 7.59 29.34
N ALA A 527 -1.14 7.94 30.08
CA ALA A 527 -0.76 7.32 31.35
C ALA A 527 -1.83 7.44 32.45
N GLN A 528 -2.71 8.44 32.36
CA GLN A 528 -3.79 8.68 33.33
C GLN A 528 -5.04 7.83 33.06
N VAL A 529 -5.15 7.22 31.89
CA VAL A 529 -6.28 6.36 31.53
C VAL A 529 -5.96 4.92 31.91
N ALA A 530 -6.45 4.48 33.07
CA ALA A 530 -6.23 3.12 33.55
C ALA A 530 -6.93 2.06 32.67
N ARG A 531 -8.24 2.23 32.44
CA ARG A 531 -9.04 1.34 31.58
C ARG A 531 -9.70 2.17 30.47
N PRO A 532 -9.39 1.92 29.19
CA PRO A 532 -9.95 2.69 28.09
C PRO A 532 -11.41 2.29 27.83
N HIS A 533 -12.22 3.28 27.48
CA HIS A 533 -13.55 3.10 26.91
C HIS A 533 -13.51 3.62 25.47
N PHE A 534 -13.90 2.77 24.52
CA PHE A 534 -13.90 3.11 23.10
C PHE A 534 -15.25 3.69 22.67
N VAL A 535 -15.24 4.66 21.77
CA VAL A 535 -16.41 5.21 21.07
C VAL A 535 -16.19 5.08 19.57
N ARG A 536 -17.27 4.93 18.80
CA ARG A 536 -17.21 4.80 17.33
C ARG A 536 -17.78 6.02 16.64
N LEU A 537 -17.03 6.56 15.69
CA LEU A 537 -17.54 7.41 14.62
C LEU A 537 -17.55 6.60 13.32
N SER A 538 -18.58 6.75 12.50
CA SER A 538 -18.75 5.98 11.27
C SER A 538 -19.34 6.82 10.15
N ALA A 539 -18.89 6.59 8.93
CA ALA A 539 -19.46 7.18 7.73
C ALA A 539 -19.27 6.28 6.51
N THR A 540 -19.96 6.65 5.44
CA THR A 540 -19.95 5.93 4.18
C THR A 540 -19.77 6.91 3.04
N LEU A 541 -18.91 6.56 2.09
CA LEU A 541 -18.80 7.23 0.80
C LEU A 541 -19.58 6.38 -0.23
N PRO A 542 -20.68 6.91 -0.80
CA PRO A 542 -21.54 6.13 -1.70
C PRO A 542 -20.80 5.60 -2.93
N ALA A 543 -21.25 4.48 -3.48
CA ALA A 543 -20.59 3.75 -4.56
C ALA A 543 -20.21 4.62 -5.76
N ALA A 544 -21.05 5.58 -6.14
CA ALA A 544 -20.74 6.51 -7.22
C ALA A 544 -19.52 7.40 -6.91
N ARG A 545 -19.42 7.90 -5.67
CA ARG A 545 -18.27 8.70 -5.21
C ARG A 545 -17.04 7.84 -4.97
N TRP A 546 -17.24 6.65 -4.40
CA TRP A 546 -16.15 5.69 -4.23
C TRP A 546 -15.53 5.28 -5.56
N GLY A 547 -16.34 4.93 -6.56
CA GLY A 547 -15.88 4.62 -7.91
C GLY A 547 -15.12 5.78 -8.57
N GLN A 548 -15.58 7.02 -8.38
CA GLN A 548 -14.84 8.21 -8.84
C GLN A 548 -13.47 8.33 -8.17
N LEU A 549 -13.40 8.11 -6.86
CA LEU A 549 -12.15 8.16 -6.11
C LEU A 549 -11.19 7.05 -6.55
N GLN A 550 -11.68 5.82 -6.73
CA GLN A 550 -10.91 4.68 -7.25
C GLN A 550 -10.36 4.95 -8.65
N GLN A 551 -11.18 5.52 -9.54
CA GLN A 551 -10.74 5.88 -10.90
C GLN A 551 -9.61 6.90 -10.86
N ARG A 552 -9.76 7.98 -10.09
CA ARG A 552 -8.74 9.03 -9.93
C ARG A 552 -7.45 8.47 -9.31
N ALA A 553 -7.57 7.59 -8.32
CA ALA A 553 -6.43 6.86 -7.76
C ALA A 553 -5.69 6.08 -8.86
N GLY A 554 -6.43 5.34 -9.69
CA GLY A 554 -5.88 4.62 -10.84
C GLY A 554 -5.17 5.54 -11.84
N ASP A 555 -5.76 6.69 -12.17
CA ASP A 555 -5.15 7.68 -13.07
C ASP A 555 -3.87 8.31 -12.50
N ALA A 556 -3.79 8.47 -11.18
CA ALA A 556 -2.60 8.90 -10.46
C ALA A 556 -1.57 7.77 -10.22
N GLY A 557 -1.90 6.52 -10.57
CA GLY A 557 -1.05 5.35 -10.31
C GLY A 557 -0.97 4.95 -8.83
N LEU A 558 -1.96 5.35 -8.03
CA LEU A 558 -2.11 5.00 -6.63
C LEU A 558 -3.13 3.88 -6.45
N THR A 559 -2.92 3.07 -5.42
CA THR A 559 -3.93 2.12 -4.96
C THR A 559 -5.00 2.85 -4.13
N PRO A 560 -6.26 2.39 -4.13
CA PRO A 560 -7.29 2.98 -3.27
C PRO A 560 -6.90 2.96 -1.79
N SER A 561 -6.27 1.87 -1.30
CA SER A 561 -5.77 1.80 0.08
C SER A 561 -4.72 2.87 0.38
N ALA A 562 -3.80 3.14 -0.55
CA ALA A 562 -2.78 4.17 -0.36
C ALA A 562 -3.40 5.58 -0.32
N VAL A 563 -4.46 5.83 -1.10
CA VAL A 563 -5.19 7.11 -1.06
C VAL A 563 -5.90 7.31 0.27
N LEU A 564 -6.61 6.30 0.77
CA LEU A 564 -7.28 6.38 2.08
C LEU A 564 -6.28 6.56 3.22
N LEU A 565 -5.17 5.82 3.16
CA LEU A 565 -4.09 5.93 4.16
C LEU A 565 -3.39 7.29 4.11
N ALA A 566 -3.16 7.84 2.91
CA ALA A 566 -2.62 9.20 2.75
C ALA A 566 -3.61 10.25 3.25
N ALA A 567 -4.91 10.09 2.99
CA ALA A 567 -5.95 11.01 3.44
C ALA A 567 -6.01 11.03 4.97
N PHE A 568 -5.99 9.86 5.59
CA PHE A 568 -5.93 9.72 7.04
C PHE A 568 -4.65 10.35 7.61
N SER A 569 -3.49 10.01 7.04
CA SER A 569 -2.20 10.56 7.47
C SER A 569 -2.14 12.08 7.34
N ALA A 570 -2.68 12.66 6.25
CA ALA A 570 -2.73 14.10 6.02
C ALA A 570 -3.60 14.83 7.05
N VAL A 571 -4.77 14.27 7.39
CA VAL A 571 -5.63 14.81 8.45
C VAL A 571 -4.89 14.75 9.79
N LEU A 572 -4.37 13.58 10.19
CA LEU A 572 -3.62 13.46 11.44
C LEU A 572 -2.40 14.40 11.49
N SER A 573 -1.72 14.57 10.36
CA SER A 573 -0.57 15.47 10.20
C SER A 573 -0.95 16.93 10.44
N GLY A 574 -2.08 17.39 9.89
CA GLY A 574 -2.58 18.75 10.10
C GLY A 574 -3.05 19.04 11.54
N TRP A 575 -3.43 18.00 12.28
CA TRP A 575 -3.82 18.11 13.70
C TRP A 575 -2.69 17.79 14.67
N SER A 576 -1.56 17.30 14.19
CA SER A 576 -0.41 16.95 15.03
C SER A 576 0.53 18.14 15.21
N ARG A 577 1.23 18.20 16.35
CA ARG A 577 2.29 19.20 16.58
C ARG A 577 3.45 19.12 15.56
N ARG A 578 3.62 17.96 14.92
CA ARG A 578 4.62 17.70 13.87
C ARG A 578 3.92 17.07 12.68
N PRO A 579 4.26 17.48 11.44
CA PRO A 579 3.62 16.95 10.26
C PRO A 579 4.07 15.52 9.94
N GLU A 580 5.30 15.14 10.29
CA GLU A 580 5.77 13.77 10.12
C GLU A 580 5.30 12.88 11.27
N LEU A 581 4.79 11.70 10.92
CA LEU A 581 4.22 10.75 11.87
C LEU A 581 4.40 9.31 11.40
N THR A 582 4.27 8.36 12.32
CA THR A 582 4.27 6.93 12.03
C THR A 582 2.95 6.31 12.45
N LEU A 583 2.33 5.55 11.55
CA LEU A 583 1.12 4.79 11.80
C LEU A 583 1.44 3.30 11.92
N SER A 584 0.61 2.57 12.67
CA SER A 584 0.62 1.11 12.66
C SER A 584 -0.46 0.61 11.69
N LEU A 585 -0.06 -0.14 10.66
CA LEU A 585 -1.00 -0.75 9.72
C LEU A 585 -1.30 -2.19 10.14
N SER A 586 -2.57 -2.52 10.29
CA SER A 586 -2.99 -3.90 10.56
C SER A 586 -3.11 -4.66 9.24
N LEU A 587 -2.10 -5.47 8.91
CA LEU A 587 -2.12 -6.34 7.72
C LEU A 587 -2.58 -7.74 8.10
N CYS A 588 -3.20 -8.46 7.15
CA CYS A 588 -3.52 -9.88 7.30
C CYS A 588 -2.49 -10.73 6.53
N ASP A 589 -1.60 -11.43 7.22
CA ASP A 589 -0.52 -12.22 6.60
C ASP A 589 -0.95 -13.67 6.34
N ARG A 590 -1.71 -13.88 5.27
CA ARG A 590 -2.07 -15.22 4.75
C ARG A 590 -1.25 -15.53 3.50
N PRO A 591 -0.15 -16.29 3.62
CA PRO A 591 0.68 -16.63 2.47
C PRO A 591 -0.07 -17.57 1.52
N GLN A 592 0.06 -17.36 0.22
CA GLN A 592 -0.56 -18.19 -0.83
C GLN A 592 0.24 -19.48 -1.07
N VAL A 593 0.38 -20.30 -0.02
CA VAL A 593 1.10 -21.58 -0.07
C VAL A 593 0.17 -22.79 0.00
N ASP A 594 -1.05 -22.60 0.51
CA ASP A 594 -2.10 -23.62 0.56
C ASP A 594 -3.46 -22.91 0.56
N SER A 595 -4.40 -23.36 -0.28
CA SER A 595 -5.71 -22.74 -0.42
C SER A 595 -6.57 -22.85 0.85
N GLN A 596 -6.33 -23.85 1.72
CA GLN A 596 -7.08 -24.02 2.96
C GLN A 596 -6.85 -22.87 3.96
N LEU A 597 -5.71 -22.16 3.89
CA LEU A 597 -5.44 -21.01 4.76
C LEU A 597 -6.52 -19.92 4.65
N ASN A 598 -7.22 -19.86 3.52
CA ASN A 598 -8.28 -18.89 3.27
C ASN A 598 -9.61 -19.27 3.93
N HIS A 599 -9.69 -20.49 4.50
CA HIS A 599 -10.84 -20.99 5.24
C HIS A 599 -10.51 -21.25 6.72
N LEU A 600 -9.23 -21.13 7.12
CA LEU A 600 -8.84 -21.30 8.50
C LEU A 600 -9.21 -20.10 9.35
N LEU A 601 -9.72 -20.41 10.55
CA LEU A 601 -9.82 -19.44 11.62
C LEU A 601 -8.50 -19.32 12.39
N GLY A 602 -8.09 -18.09 12.71
CA GLY A 602 -6.88 -17.75 13.46
C GLY A 602 -6.60 -16.26 13.46
N ASN A 603 -5.60 -15.84 14.22
CA ASN A 603 -5.11 -14.46 14.18
C ASN A 603 -3.83 -14.41 13.32
N PHE A 604 -4.00 -14.03 12.05
CA PHE A 604 -2.91 -13.81 11.09
C PHE A 604 -2.50 -12.32 11.00
N THR A 605 -2.91 -11.51 11.97
CA THR A 605 -2.62 -10.07 11.96
C THR A 605 -1.12 -9.84 12.14
N SER A 606 -0.53 -9.10 11.21
CA SER A 606 0.87 -8.70 11.23
C SER A 606 0.94 -7.18 11.10
N PRO A 607 1.27 -6.44 12.19
CA PRO A 607 1.37 -5.00 12.12
C PRO A 607 2.60 -4.57 11.31
N LEU A 608 2.47 -3.47 10.56
CA LEU A 608 3.56 -2.81 9.85
C LEU A 608 3.63 -1.33 10.26
N LEU A 609 4.81 -0.83 10.61
CA LEU A 609 4.97 0.60 10.85
C LEU A 609 5.18 1.34 9.53
N LEU A 610 4.39 2.38 9.27
CA LEU A 610 4.50 3.19 8.07
C LEU A 610 4.70 4.66 8.43
N ALA A 611 5.79 5.25 7.92
CA ALA A 611 6.07 6.66 8.08
C ALA A 611 5.35 7.51 7.01
N TRP A 612 4.69 8.56 7.47
CA TRP A 612 4.22 9.70 6.68
C TRP A 612 5.20 10.86 6.85
N GLN A 613 5.79 11.31 5.75
CA GLN A 613 6.75 12.42 5.69
C GLN A 613 6.41 13.28 4.48
N PRO A 614 5.42 14.18 4.61
CA PRO A 614 4.87 14.90 3.48
C PRO A 614 5.86 15.93 2.92
N ASP A 615 5.73 16.22 1.63
CA ASP A 615 6.51 17.25 0.90
C ASP A 615 5.68 18.51 0.56
N GLY A 616 4.52 18.65 1.21
CA GLY A 616 3.62 19.80 1.09
C GLY A 616 2.55 19.65 0.01
N ALA A 617 2.81 18.94 -1.08
CA ALA A 617 1.81 18.68 -2.13
C ALA A 617 1.09 17.35 -1.89
N TRP A 618 -0.24 17.31 -2.03
CA TRP A 618 -1.03 16.10 -1.76
C TRP A 618 -0.61 14.89 -2.59
N LEU A 619 -0.63 15.05 -3.93
CA LEU A 619 -0.37 13.93 -4.83
C LEU A 619 1.05 13.37 -4.66
N SER A 620 2.06 14.25 -4.52
CA SER A 620 3.44 13.82 -4.34
C SER A 620 3.65 13.10 -3.00
N SER A 621 3.08 13.64 -1.92
CA SER A 621 3.09 13.02 -0.59
C SER A 621 2.40 11.65 -0.59
N ALA A 622 1.24 11.51 -1.24
CA ALA A 622 0.54 10.23 -1.39
C ALA A 622 1.36 9.21 -2.22
N CYS A 623 2.02 9.66 -3.29
CA CYS A 623 2.93 8.81 -4.06
C CYS A 623 4.14 8.36 -3.25
N GLN A 624 4.72 9.23 -2.42
CA GLN A 624 5.82 8.90 -1.54
C GLN A 624 5.40 7.87 -0.49
N LEU A 625 4.23 8.05 0.13
CA LEU A 625 3.66 7.10 1.08
C LEU A 625 3.47 5.72 0.45
N GLN A 626 2.91 5.66 -0.77
CA GLN A 626 2.76 4.38 -1.47
C GLN A 626 4.10 3.72 -1.76
N ARG A 627 5.11 4.47 -2.26
CA ARG A 627 6.45 3.93 -2.50
C ARG A 627 7.09 3.42 -1.21
N ARG A 628 6.88 4.13 -0.11
CA ARG A 628 7.35 3.73 1.23
C ARG A 628 6.67 2.44 1.67
N LEU A 629 5.35 2.33 1.53
CA LEU A 629 4.58 1.12 1.82
C LEU A 629 5.09 -0.07 1.00
N GLN A 630 5.30 0.11 -0.30
CA GLN A 630 5.85 -0.92 -1.19
C GLN A 630 7.22 -1.44 -0.72
N GLN A 631 8.11 -0.54 -0.28
CA GLN A 631 9.41 -0.91 0.25
C GLN A 631 9.29 -1.63 1.59
N ASP A 632 8.47 -1.12 2.51
CA ASP A 632 8.30 -1.67 3.86
C ASP A 632 7.69 -3.08 3.81
N LEU A 633 6.80 -3.35 2.86
CA LEU A 633 6.20 -4.66 2.64
C LEU A 633 7.21 -5.75 2.23
N LEU A 634 8.33 -5.39 1.59
CA LEU A 634 9.40 -6.34 1.24
C LEU A 634 10.17 -6.85 2.46
N HIS A 635 10.03 -6.17 3.61
CA HIS A 635 10.76 -6.43 4.84
C HIS A 635 9.83 -6.80 6.01
N ARG A 636 8.64 -7.33 5.70
CA ARG A 636 7.58 -7.67 6.68
C ARG A 636 7.86 -8.93 7.51
N ASP A 637 8.93 -9.64 7.21
CA ASP A 637 9.43 -10.78 8.00
C ASP A 637 10.05 -10.34 9.35
N VAL A 638 10.25 -9.03 9.56
CA VAL A 638 10.57 -8.44 10.86
C VAL A 638 9.29 -7.93 11.54
N SER A 639 9.06 -8.39 12.77
CA SER A 639 7.93 -7.99 13.62
C SER A 639 7.94 -6.48 13.90
N ALA A 640 6.84 -5.76 13.65
CA ALA A 640 6.74 -4.34 14.04
C ALA A 640 6.90 -4.14 15.55
N LEU A 641 6.50 -5.11 16.39
CA LEU A 641 6.75 -5.04 17.83
C LEU A 641 8.24 -5.11 18.16
N TRP A 642 9.04 -5.81 17.34
CA TRP A 642 10.49 -5.74 17.48
C TRP A 642 11.02 -4.33 17.14
N VAL A 643 10.52 -3.72 16.06
CA VAL A 643 10.90 -2.35 15.66
C VAL A 643 10.54 -1.35 16.76
N MET A 644 9.31 -1.41 17.28
CA MET A 644 8.84 -0.59 18.40
C MET A 644 9.72 -0.75 19.65
N ARG A 645 10.09 -1.99 20.00
CA ARG A 645 11.03 -2.25 21.12
C ARG A 645 12.41 -1.67 20.89
N GLN A 646 12.94 -1.68 19.65
CA GLN A 646 14.22 -1.04 19.36
C GLN A 646 14.12 0.49 19.43
N LEU A 647 13.03 1.08 18.92
CA LEU A 647 12.76 2.51 19.05
C LEU A 647 12.69 2.93 20.51
N ALA A 648 11.93 2.20 21.34
CA ALA A 648 11.81 2.46 22.77
C ALA A 648 13.16 2.46 23.52
N ARG A 649 14.13 1.64 23.07
CA ARG A 649 15.48 1.61 23.65
C ARG A 649 16.31 2.84 23.31
N GLN A 650 16.11 3.42 22.13
CA GLN A 650 16.82 4.63 21.69
C GLN A 650 16.13 5.90 22.19
N HIS A 651 14.80 5.88 22.22
CA HIS A 651 13.91 6.98 22.55
C HIS A 651 12.69 6.43 23.31
N PRO A 652 12.72 6.41 24.65
CA PRO A 652 11.64 5.83 25.48
C PRO A 652 10.25 6.35 25.14
N ASP A 653 10.11 7.63 24.81
CA ASP A 653 8.84 8.27 24.48
C ASP A 653 8.30 7.93 23.07
N HIS A 654 9.11 7.26 22.23
CA HIS A 654 8.78 6.94 20.83
C HIS A 654 8.49 5.45 20.60
N GLY A 655 8.38 4.67 21.68
CA GLY A 655 8.21 3.22 21.63
C GLY A 655 6.80 2.73 21.32
N SER A 656 5.79 3.61 21.40
CA SER A 656 4.37 3.26 21.17
C SER A 656 3.87 3.82 19.84
N MET A 657 3.03 3.03 19.13
CA MET A 657 2.41 3.38 17.86
C MET A 657 0.89 3.17 17.97
N PRO A 658 0.19 4.05 18.70
CA PRO A 658 -1.18 3.82 19.17
C PRO A 658 -2.25 4.25 18.17
N VAL A 659 -1.88 4.80 17.01
CA VAL A 659 -2.82 5.16 15.94
C VAL A 659 -2.70 4.11 14.84
N VAL A 660 -3.80 3.40 14.63
CA VAL A 660 -3.87 2.22 13.78
C VAL A 660 -4.70 2.50 12.53
N PHE A 661 -4.27 1.95 11.40
CA PHE A 661 -5.05 1.90 10.18
C PHE A 661 -5.27 0.44 9.78
N THR A 662 -6.53 0.03 9.73
CA THR A 662 -6.97 -1.33 9.45
C THR A 662 -7.73 -1.37 8.13
N CYS A 663 -7.09 -1.93 7.10
CA CYS A 663 -7.66 -1.96 5.75
C CYS A 663 -8.15 -3.37 5.39
N ALA A 664 -9.45 -3.49 5.12
CA ALA A 664 -10.08 -4.71 4.62
C ALA A 664 -10.61 -4.55 3.18
N LEU A 665 -10.06 -3.61 2.40
CA LEU A 665 -10.40 -3.46 0.98
C LEU A 665 -9.92 -4.65 0.15
N GLY A 666 -10.72 -5.06 -0.83
CA GLY A 666 -10.38 -6.17 -1.74
C GLY A 666 -10.33 -7.53 -1.05
N VAL A 667 -10.77 -7.67 0.19
CA VAL A 667 -11.14 -8.97 0.73
C VAL A 667 -12.53 -9.30 0.17
N PRO A 668 -12.77 -10.46 -0.47
CA PRO A 668 -14.10 -10.83 -0.92
C PRO A 668 -15.04 -10.84 0.29
N GLN A 669 -15.81 -9.77 0.45
CA GLN A 669 -16.89 -9.76 1.43
C GLN A 669 -17.96 -10.65 0.85
N GLN A 670 -18.06 -11.87 1.37
CA GLN A 670 -19.35 -12.55 1.33
C GLN A 670 -20.32 -11.58 2.02
N ASP A 671 -21.50 -11.37 1.42
CA ASP A 671 -22.51 -10.34 1.73
C ASP A 671 -23.03 -10.32 3.19
N PHE A 672 -22.32 -10.90 4.16
CA PHE A 672 -22.77 -11.05 5.54
C PHE A 672 -22.78 -9.75 6.34
N LEU A 673 -21.79 -8.87 6.18
CA LEU A 673 -21.83 -7.50 6.74
C LEU A 673 -22.66 -6.55 5.86
N SER A 674 -23.34 -7.10 4.86
CA SER A 674 -24.29 -6.38 4.03
C SER A 674 -25.62 -6.28 4.77
N PRO A 675 -26.35 -5.17 4.64
CA PRO A 675 -27.75 -5.08 5.06
C PRO A 675 -28.70 -6.12 4.44
N ARG A 676 -28.24 -6.92 3.47
CA ARG A 676 -28.99 -8.01 2.81
C ARG A 676 -28.82 -9.38 3.49
N SER A 677 -27.84 -9.51 4.38
CA SER A 677 -27.67 -10.72 5.20
C SER A 677 -28.94 -11.03 5.98
N CYS A 678 -29.23 -12.31 6.21
CA CYS A 678 -30.29 -12.69 7.15
C CYS A 678 -29.98 -12.25 8.59
N PHE A 679 -28.71 -11.96 8.87
CA PHE A 679 -28.22 -11.30 10.06
C PHE A 679 -27.84 -9.86 9.72
N ARG A 680 -28.78 -8.93 9.82
CA ARG A 680 -28.56 -7.54 9.38
C ARG A 680 -27.71 -6.80 10.41
N PRO A 681 -26.48 -6.37 10.09
CA PRO A 681 -25.64 -5.66 11.05
C PRO A 681 -26.26 -4.30 11.40
N GLN A 682 -26.31 -3.97 12.69
CA GLN A 682 -26.86 -2.69 13.19
C GLN A 682 -25.78 -1.77 13.72
N TRP A 683 -25.04 -2.24 14.71
CA TRP A 683 -23.99 -1.48 15.38
C TRP A 683 -22.87 -2.41 15.82
N GLY A 684 -21.66 -1.88 15.99
CA GLY A 684 -20.55 -2.63 16.51
C GLY A 684 -19.44 -1.71 17.01
N ILE A 685 -18.49 -2.28 17.73
CA ILE A 685 -17.31 -1.59 18.24
C ILE A 685 -16.14 -2.56 18.25
N SER A 686 -14.96 -2.08 17.87
CA SER A 686 -13.71 -2.78 18.09
C SER A 686 -12.92 -2.05 19.16
N GLN A 687 -12.17 -2.80 19.96
CA GLN A 687 -11.28 -2.25 20.97
C GLN A 687 -10.00 -3.07 21.02
N ALA A 688 -8.90 -2.40 21.32
CA ALA A 688 -7.61 -3.05 21.53
C ALA A 688 -6.85 -2.30 22.63
N PRO A 689 -6.11 -3.02 23.49
CA PRO A 689 -5.28 -2.38 24.50
C PRO A 689 -4.21 -1.50 23.85
N GLN A 690 -3.86 -0.39 24.49
CA GLN A 690 -2.79 0.53 24.08
C GLN A 690 -3.00 1.24 22.73
N ILE A 691 -4.19 1.12 22.13
CA ILE A 691 -4.58 1.85 20.92
C ILE A 691 -5.41 3.06 21.33
N TRP A 692 -5.11 4.22 20.74
CA TRP A 692 -5.86 5.47 20.94
C TRP A 692 -6.98 5.62 19.94
N LEU A 693 -6.69 5.27 18.68
CA LEU A 693 -7.55 5.45 17.53
C LEU A 693 -7.25 4.34 16.51
N ASP A 694 -8.27 3.56 16.16
CA ASP A 694 -8.21 2.60 15.06
C ASP A 694 -9.15 3.04 13.95
N HIS A 695 -8.57 3.29 12.77
CA HIS A 695 -9.32 3.63 11.58
C HIS A 695 -9.50 2.40 10.69
N GLN A 696 -10.72 1.90 10.62
CA GLN A 696 -11.10 0.74 9.84
C GLN A 696 -11.75 1.17 8.52
N VAL A 697 -11.35 0.56 7.41
CA VAL A 697 -11.94 0.80 6.07
C VAL A 697 -12.30 -0.53 5.39
N TYR A 698 -13.48 -0.58 4.78
CA TYR A 698 -13.99 -1.76 4.07
C TYR A 698 -15.02 -1.38 3.01
N GLU A 699 -15.34 -2.28 2.08
CA GLU A 699 -16.39 -2.05 1.07
C GLU A 699 -17.63 -2.86 1.42
N SER A 700 -18.83 -2.29 1.29
CA SER A 700 -20.10 -3.01 1.43
C SER A 700 -21.08 -2.53 0.37
N GLN A 701 -21.62 -3.43 -0.44
CA GLN A 701 -22.51 -3.11 -1.57
C GLN A 701 -21.95 -2.06 -2.55
N GLY A 702 -20.62 -2.01 -2.71
CA GLY A 702 -19.94 -1.02 -3.54
C GLY A 702 -19.73 0.35 -2.88
N ASP A 703 -20.29 0.59 -1.70
CA ASP A 703 -19.98 1.77 -0.90
C ASP A 703 -18.68 1.55 -0.11
N LEU A 704 -17.86 2.59 0.04
CA LEU A 704 -16.75 2.58 0.99
C LEU A 704 -17.30 2.92 2.37
N CYS A 705 -17.19 1.99 3.30
CA CYS A 705 -17.56 2.17 4.71
C CYS A 705 -16.30 2.36 5.56
N PHE A 706 -16.36 3.25 6.54
CA PHE A 706 -15.23 3.48 7.42
C PHE A 706 -15.62 3.94 8.81
N ASN A 707 -14.87 3.46 9.79
CA ASN A 707 -15.10 3.70 11.21
C ASN A 707 -13.82 4.17 11.89
N TRP A 708 -13.97 5.02 12.90
CA TRP A 708 -12.93 5.40 13.86
C TRP A 708 -13.35 4.92 15.24
N ASP A 709 -12.62 3.94 15.78
CA ASP A 709 -12.78 3.49 17.15
C ASP A 709 -11.72 4.18 18.01
N ALA A 710 -12.15 5.08 18.89
CA ALA A 710 -11.25 5.95 19.65
C ALA A 710 -11.48 5.85 21.16
N VAL A 711 -10.42 6.00 21.95
CA VAL A 711 -10.53 6.07 23.41
C VAL A 711 -11.15 7.40 23.82
N GLN A 712 -12.38 7.36 24.33
CA GLN A 712 -13.20 8.54 24.61
C GLN A 712 -12.53 9.53 25.57
N ALA A 713 -11.82 9.03 26.58
CA ALA A 713 -11.16 9.87 27.58
C ALA A 713 -10.00 10.70 27.02
N LEU A 714 -9.39 10.27 25.90
CA LEU A 714 -8.22 10.93 25.33
C LEU A 714 -8.57 12.16 24.48
N PHE A 715 -9.76 12.23 23.90
CA PHE A 715 -10.12 13.28 22.94
C PHE A 715 -11.27 14.15 23.44
N ALA A 716 -11.19 15.45 23.14
CA ALA A 716 -12.35 16.33 23.26
C ALA A 716 -13.37 15.91 22.18
N PRO A 717 -14.67 15.72 22.52
CA PRO A 717 -15.63 15.21 21.55
C PRO A 717 -15.71 16.04 20.27
N ASP A 718 -15.64 17.36 20.39
CA ASP A 718 -15.59 18.32 19.29
C ASP A 718 -14.33 18.18 18.43
N VAL A 719 -13.17 17.97 19.05
CA VAL A 719 -11.89 17.72 18.36
C VAL A 719 -11.94 16.41 17.56
N LEU A 720 -12.38 15.32 18.17
CA LEU A 720 -12.45 14.01 17.50
C LEU A 720 -13.43 14.07 16.32
N CYS A 721 -14.62 14.66 16.52
CA CYS A 721 -15.61 14.85 15.46
C CYS A 721 -15.08 15.75 14.34
N ALA A 722 -14.41 16.86 14.66
CA ALA A 722 -13.86 17.75 13.65
C ALA A 722 -12.74 17.09 12.80
N MET A 723 -11.88 16.29 13.42
CA MET A 723 -10.90 15.47 12.69
C MET A 723 -11.58 14.48 11.74
N PHE A 724 -12.62 13.80 12.22
CA PHE A 724 -13.39 12.84 11.43
C PHE A 724 -14.13 13.50 10.27
N ASP A 725 -14.82 14.62 10.53
CA ASP A 725 -15.53 15.41 9.52
C ASP A 725 -14.57 15.93 8.44
N GLN A 726 -13.36 16.33 8.83
CA GLN A 726 -12.34 16.74 7.87
C GLN A 726 -11.85 15.58 6.99
N TYR A 727 -11.70 14.38 7.55
CA TYR A 727 -11.40 13.18 6.77
C TYR A 727 -12.51 12.88 5.75
N VAL A 728 -13.78 12.92 6.18
CA VAL A 728 -14.95 12.74 5.29
C VAL A 728 -14.95 13.78 4.18
N ALA A 729 -14.78 15.06 4.52
CA ALA A 729 -14.77 16.16 3.57
C ALA A 729 -13.61 16.04 2.57
N LEU A 730 -12.44 15.59 3.01
CA LEU A 730 -11.29 15.35 2.13
C LEU A 730 -11.58 14.23 1.12
N LEU A 731 -12.14 13.10 1.56
CA LEU A 731 -12.49 12.01 0.64
C LEU A 731 -13.52 12.46 -0.40
N GLU A 732 -14.55 13.19 0.03
CA GLU A 732 -15.56 13.76 -0.87
C GLU A 732 -14.91 14.74 -1.86
N ARG A 733 -14.05 15.64 -1.39
CA ARG A 733 -13.34 16.59 -2.26
C ARG A 733 -12.47 15.88 -3.29
N LEU A 734 -11.69 14.89 -2.88
CA LEU A 734 -10.84 14.09 -3.78
C LEU A 734 -11.64 13.24 -4.77
N ALA A 735 -12.86 12.83 -4.42
CA ALA A 735 -13.74 12.11 -5.35
C ALA A 735 -14.36 13.05 -6.39
N GLN A 736 -14.74 14.27 -5.98
CA GLN A 736 -15.55 15.18 -6.78
C GLN A 736 -14.74 16.14 -7.65
N ASP A 737 -13.59 16.59 -7.15
CA ASP A 737 -12.78 17.65 -7.76
C ASP A 737 -11.43 17.08 -8.25
N ALA A 738 -11.15 17.26 -9.54
CA ALA A 738 -9.87 16.84 -10.13
C ALA A 738 -8.71 17.73 -9.72
N ASP A 739 -8.97 19.02 -9.59
CA ASP A 739 -7.94 20.01 -9.31
C ASP A 739 -7.49 19.89 -7.85
N ALA A 740 -8.37 19.39 -6.96
CA ALA A 740 -8.04 19.05 -5.58
C ALA A 740 -6.80 18.14 -5.44
N TRP A 741 -6.53 17.27 -6.43
CA TRP A 741 -5.36 16.40 -6.38
C TRP A 741 -4.03 17.14 -6.57
N GLN A 742 -4.05 18.32 -7.16
CA GLN A 742 -2.86 19.16 -7.39
C GLN A 742 -2.65 20.20 -6.29
N LEU A 743 -3.59 20.33 -5.34
CA LEU A 743 -3.49 21.30 -4.26
C LEU A 743 -2.44 20.91 -3.22
N SER A 744 -1.97 21.92 -2.50
CA SER A 744 -1.15 21.69 -1.32
C SER A 744 -1.96 21.07 -0.19
N LEU A 745 -1.28 20.39 0.74
CA LEU A 745 -1.88 19.86 1.96
C LEU A 745 -2.50 20.96 2.82
N GLN A 746 -1.95 22.18 2.81
CA GLN A 746 -2.48 23.31 3.60
C GLN A 746 -3.82 23.83 3.04
N GLU A 747 -4.03 23.72 1.72
CA GLU A 747 -5.29 24.08 1.07
C GLU A 747 -6.37 23.00 1.21
N LEU A 748 -5.95 21.75 1.40
CA LEU A 748 -6.85 20.60 1.56
C LEU A 748 -7.22 20.36 3.03
N ILE A 749 -6.25 20.53 3.92
CA ILE A 749 -6.38 20.33 5.36
C ILE A 749 -6.28 21.70 6.02
N VAL A 750 -7.43 22.27 6.36
CA VAL A 750 -7.52 23.48 7.18
C VAL A 750 -7.84 23.04 8.60
N PRO A 751 -6.87 22.94 9.52
CA PRO A 751 -7.18 22.63 10.91
C PRO A 751 -8.02 23.78 11.46
N PRO A 752 -9.10 23.51 12.21
CA PRO A 752 -9.82 24.58 12.90
C PRO A 752 -8.86 25.30 13.85
N SER A 753 -9.10 26.59 14.06
CA SER A 753 -8.43 27.36 15.11
C SER A 753 -8.90 26.80 16.45
N LEU A 754 -8.15 25.84 16.98
CA LEU A 754 -8.45 25.26 18.29
C LEU A 754 -8.20 26.33 19.36
N PRO A 755 -9.10 26.49 20.34
CA PRO A 755 -8.84 27.37 21.46
C PRO A 755 -7.66 26.84 22.29
N ASP A 756 -6.81 27.73 22.82
CA ASP A 756 -5.52 27.39 23.47
C ASP A 756 -5.60 26.30 24.57
N HIS A 757 -6.76 26.13 25.20
CA HIS A 757 -6.99 25.11 26.23
C HIS A 757 -7.10 23.67 25.68
N ALA A 758 -7.31 23.48 24.37
CA ALA A 758 -7.34 22.16 23.73
C ALA A 758 -5.93 21.62 23.40
N LEU A 759 -4.90 22.49 23.43
CA LEU A 759 -3.51 22.15 23.09
C LEU A 759 -2.60 22.03 24.31
N ALA A 760 -3.06 22.49 25.48
CA ALA A 760 -2.36 22.39 26.75
C ALA A 760 -2.82 21.16 27.52
N LEU A 761 -1.90 20.20 27.74
CA LEU A 761 -2.06 19.24 28.84
C LEU A 761 -2.13 20.06 30.14
N PRO A 762 -3.17 19.94 30.98
CA PRO A 762 -3.16 20.61 32.26
C PRO A 762 -1.94 20.14 33.05
N PRO A 763 -1.24 21.04 33.77
CA PRO A 763 -0.15 20.64 34.64
C PRO A 763 -0.69 19.61 35.63
N SER A 764 0.05 18.51 35.80
CA SER A 764 -0.23 17.40 36.73
C SER A 764 -0.78 17.91 38.06
N ALA A 765 -2.09 17.97 38.19
CA ALA A 765 -2.78 18.23 39.43
C ALA A 765 -3.54 16.95 39.79
N LEU A 766 -3.03 16.27 40.82
CA LEU A 766 -3.73 15.24 41.57
C LEU A 766 -5.01 15.86 42.15
N ALA A 767 -6.10 15.80 41.40
CA ALA A 767 -7.44 16.06 41.92
C ALA A 767 -8.40 15.06 41.27
N ALA A 768 -8.96 14.18 42.11
CA ALA A 768 -9.97 13.21 41.69
C ALA A 768 -11.20 13.96 41.15
N PRO A 769 -11.77 13.56 40.00
CA PRO A 769 -13.04 14.12 39.57
C PRO A 769 -14.20 13.39 40.27
N GLU A 770 -15.07 14.16 40.91
CA GLU A 770 -16.42 13.74 41.28
C GLU A 770 -17.17 13.26 40.03
N VAL A 771 -17.74 12.06 40.13
CA VAL A 771 -18.64 11.49 39.13
C VAL A 771 -19.98 12.21 39.23
N ALA A 772 -20.12 13.32 38.51
CA ALA A 772 -21.43 13.89 38.21
C ALA A 772 -22.05 13.11 37.04
N LEU A 773 -23.04 12.28 37.34
CA LEU A 773 -23.94 11.65 36.39
C LEU A 773 -24.57 12.73 35.48
N LEU A 774 -24.09 12.84 34.24
CA LEU A 774 -24.72 13.66 33.21
C LEU A 774 -25.66 12.79 32.38
N ASP A 775 -26.93 12.77 32.79
CA ASP A 775 -28.11 12.19 32.12
C ASP A 775 -28.46 12.83 30.76
N VAL A 776 -27.49 13.47 30.09
CA VAL A 776 -27.67 14.13 28.78
C VAL A 776 -27.14 13.26 27.63
N ALA A 777 -26.38 12.19 27.92
CA ALA A 777 -25.77 11.32 26.91
C ALA A 777 -26.77 10.45 26.13
N ALA A 778 -27.94 10.12 26.71
CA ALA A 778 -28.94 9.27 26.04
C ALA A 778 -29.63 9.97 24.86
N GLN A 779 -29.80 11.30 24.89
CA GLN A 779 -30.43 12.03 23.78
C GLN A 779 -29.43 12.39 22.67
N GLN A 780 -28.15 12.64 23.00
CA GLN A 780 -27.14 12.99 21.99
C GLN A 780 -26.54 11.76 21.27
N HIS A 781 -26.51 10.58 21.90
CA HIS A 781 -26.13 9.31 21.22
C HIS A 781 -27.05 9.02 20.03
N SER A 782 -28.34 9.33 20.14
CA SER A 782 -29.29 9.11 19.04
C SER A 782 -29.06 10.06 17.85
N GLN A 783 -28.61 11.30 18.08
CA GLN A 783 -28.55 12.32 17.03
C GLN A 783 -27.37 12.19 16.08
N TYR A 784 -26.24 11.62 16.53
CA TYR A 784 -25.07 11.40 15.68
C TYR A 784 -25.08 10.02 15.00
N THR A 785 -25.76 9.03 15.56
CA THR A 785 -25.95 7.72 14.90
C THR A 785 -27.10 7.74 13.87
N LEU A 786 -28.03 8.71 13.91
CA LEU A 786 -29.19 8.80 13.00
C LEU A 786 -29.05 9.77 11.81
N ARG A 787 -27.95 10.50 11.63
CA ARG A 787 -27.75 11.33 10.43
C ARG A 787 -26.87 10.64 9.39
N ARG A 788 -27.45 9.71 8.60
CA ARG A 788 -27.23 9.52 7.14
C ARG A 788 -27.67 8.17 6.55
N TYR A 789 -28.50 7.35 7.21
CA TYR A 789 -29.25 6.31 6.48
C TYR A 789 -30.42 6.92 5.69
N GLY A 790 -30.10 7.59 4.57
CA GLY A 790 -31.09 8.09 3.63
C GLY A 790 -31.68 6.95 2.80
N ARG A 791 -32.83 6.42 3.24
CA ARG A 791 -33.75 5.68 2.36
C ARG A 791 -34.28 6.62 1.27
N THR A 792 -33.73 6.56 0.06
CA THR A 792 -34.44 7.06 -1.13
C THR A 792 -35.48 6.03 -1.55
N GLY A 793 -36.68 6.13 -0.98
CA GLY A 793 -37.86 5.47 -1.53
C GLY A 793 -38.30 6.17 -2.81
N HIS A 794 -38.06 5.53 -3.96
CA HIS A 794 -38.70 5.90 -5.22
C HIS A 794 -40.21 5.65 -5.11
N LEU A 795 -40.99 6.70 -4.84
CA LEU A 795 -42.41 6.75 -5.17
C LEU A 795 -42.56 7.49 -6.50
N GLY A 796 -42.59 6.73 -7.58
CA GLY A 796 -42.99 7.22 -8.90
C GLY A 796 -44.46 7.66 -8.89
N ARG A 797 -44.69 8.94 -9.17
CA ARG A 797 -46.00 9.47 -9.55
C ARG A 797 -46.30 9.07 -10.99
N GLY A 798 -47.48 8.50 -11.24
CA GLY A 798 -48.10 8.49 -12.57
C GLY A 798 -49.28 7.54 -12.69
N GLY A 799 -50.51 8.05 -12.65
CA GLY A 799 -51.70 7.30 -13.05
C GLY A 799 -53.02 7.86 -12.53
N ARG A 800 -53.68 8.70 -13.35
CA ARG A 800 -55.00 9.29 -13.10
C ARG A 800 -56.09 8.20 -13.03
N GLY A 801 -57.02 8.31 -12.08
CA GLY A 801 -58.23 7.48 -12.02
C GLY A 801 -59.33 8.13 -11.16
N ARG A 802 -60.50 8.35 -11.76
CA ARG A 802 -61.64 9.19 -11.33
C ARG A 802 -62.31 8.82 -9.99
N ARG A 803 -62.78 9.89 -9.31
CA ARG A 803 -64.01 10.06 -8.49
C ARG A 803 -64.78 8.81 -8.06
N HIS A 804 -65.07 8.71 -6.75
CA HIS A 804 -66.45 8.86 -6.25
C HIS A 804 -66.51 9.26 -4.76
N VAL A 805 -67.45 10.16 -4.50
CA VAL A 805 -67.84 10.73 -3.21
C VAL A 805 -68.89 9.82 -2.58
N ARG A 806 -68.81 9.60 -1.25
CA ARG A 806 -69.94 9.35 -0.32
C ARG A 806 -69.38 9.38 1.10
N SER A 807 -69.53 10.49 1.81
CA SER A 807 -70.58 10.78 2.80
C SER A 807 -70.32 10.16 4.19
N CYS A 808 -69.98 11.03 5.14
CA CYS A 808 -70.16 10.91 6.60
C CYS A 808 -71.63 10.53 6.97
N PRO A 809 -72.04 10.27 8.24
CA PRO A 809 -71.42 10.74 9.49
C PRO A 809 -71.57 9.87 10.77
N GLY A 810 -71.00 10.38 11.87
CA GLY A 810 -71.42 10.08 13.25
C GLY A 810 -70.30 9.44 14.08
N GLY A 811 -69.89 9.95 15.24
CA GLY A 811 -70.38 11.05 16.05
C GLY A 811 -69.86 10.83 17.48
N ASN A 812 -69.52 11.92 18.17
CA ASN A 812 -69.36 12.05 19.63
C ASN A 812 -68.28 11.17 20.31
N SER A 813 -67.69 11.49 21.45
CA SER A 813 -67.45 12.71 22.25
C SER A 813 -66.80 12.18 23.53
N LEU A 814 -65.88 12.93 24.14
CA LEU A 814 -65.46 12.83 25.56
C LEU A 814 -64.60 11.57 25.87
N THR A 815 -63.57 11.58 26.72
CA THR A 815 -63.21 12.43 27.86
C THR A 815 -61.74 12.23 28.23
N ARG A 816 -61.11 13.29 28.73
CA ARG A 816 -59.89 13.26 29.54
C ARG A 816 -60.14 12.62 30.90
N GLY A 817 -59.12 11.93 31.40
CA GLY A 817 -58.88 11.47 32.77
C GLY A 817 -57.80 10.38 32.66
N GLY A 818 -56.61 10.47 33.24
CA GLY A 818 -56.22 11.05 34.51
C GLY A 818 -55.72 9.90 35.39
N GLU A 819 -54.42 9.95 35.72
CA GLU A 819 -53.75 9.31 36.86
C GLU A 819 -53.24 7.85 36.78
N ASN A 820 -51.91 7.76 36.94
CA ASN A 820 -51.12 6.88 37.80
C ASN A 820 -51.36 5.36 37.78
N ALA A 821 -50.42 4.64 37.15
CA ALA A 821 -49.49 3.71 37.82
C ALA A 821 -48.31 3.42 36.89
#